data_AF-A0A3S0DXL2-F1
#
_entry.id   AF-A0A3S0DXL2-F1
#
_cell.length_a   1.000
_cell.length_b   1.000
_cell.length_c   1.000
_cell.angle_alpha   90.00
_cell.angle_beta   90.00
_cell.angle_gamma   90.00
#
_symmetry.space_group_name_H-M   'P 1'
#
loop_
_entity.id
_entity.type
_entity.pdbx_description
1 polymer ?
#
loop_
_entity_poly.entity_id
_entity_poly.type
_entity_poly.pdbx_seq_one_letter_code
_entity_poly.pdbx_strand_id
1 'polypeptide(L)'
;MKNLAKYLWLAVSGIALISCQGGNNTSNNPPTTNLSPLAQYKSLLVYNSAKSPNKTLDVATQNNQQSFTVSNNAITLTNIKINFYQNNNCSQNSLITTIDLSGGDGVAFQPGTYTSSGAANLALCGRYPGGCTALYDSFSADNTSAMSFEYTYVGGKVYSAGCMAGSSDSNNKEAVINWSANGGVSEWGACTDTNCGFSQPYNVTLPESSSLTSSFMLVGAGGMITDYKPYSGLLNNVLYPTTIGIKSVAFTPTNHIIAVGYNGIILTADDISGTHMKSVNSNTINNLNSIAISGSGTYVAVGDNGVILRSTDEINWQPAQTIPTANNLNGVASNQTDSFVTVGANGTILYSNDGESWNLATGIDPDITLYGVAENSSGVYVAVGYNATSGDSIILYSNDGSTWNTATGSFNGSILYAVAITPAGEFVAVSEQGNVYYSTDNGSQWSAYPIIRPVGSPAPALYGVSVESNGTIVVVGQDNDLGNGVIYTANNPTTSSSWQQVASTNQVQLNGVTTAGTNKYIAVGGYNNENQIIMNSTDGQSWNTIQPLTSSNLQGIACTNTGVFSAVGSGGTTLTSNNGTSWSVNTNPTFSNDAYSVMATNTGLFFLGGQGLIESSATGTIWSNSYSNETITIRDITQDNNGSIIAVGSQKTILSSANYGLSWSALIPTVSGNELYGVATSNSGVIVVVGMSGGSAKIYSSADNDNFATNRISPGIANMLYGVAVNSSGRFVAIGSTQAGGSVIVYSDDGVSWMVANLSSSLSAPLYAVAVNSSGLFVAVGDSGLVMTSIDGATWNQQTPIVNGVILNGITAY
;
A
#
# COMPACT_ATOMS: atom_id res chain seq x y z
N MET A 1 -34.63 -30.81 -63.79
CA MET A 1 -33.48 -30.96 -64.71
C MET A 1 -32.25 -30.33 -64.06
N LYS A 2 -31.08 -30.98 -64.19
CA LYS A 2 -29.72 -30.42 -64.49
C LYS A 2 -29.34 -29.07 -63.84
N ASN A 3 -28.22 -28.89 -63.12
CA ASN A 3 -26.96 -29.64 -62.86
C ASN A 3 -26.35 -29.08 -61.54
N LEU A 4 -25.36 -29.62 -60.80
CA LEU A 4 -24.65 -30.91 -60.54
C LEU A 4 -24.03 -30.70 -59.11
N ALA A 5 -23.87 -31.63 -58.15
CA ALA A 5 -23.52 -33.05 -58.08
C ALA A 5 -22.00 -33.36 -57.98
N LYS A 6 -21.62 -34.04 -56.87
CA LYS A 6 -20.29 -34.57 -56.46
C LYS A 6 -19.31 -33.51 -55.89
N TYR A 7 -18.48 -33.80 -54.87
CA TYR A 7 -18.05 -35.07 -54.22
C TYR A 7 -18.17 -34.96 -52.67
N LEU A 8 -18.43 -35.97 -51.81
CA LEU A 8 -18.56 -37.46 -51.87
C LEU A 8 -17.21 -38.24 -52.04
N TRP A 9 -16.66 -38.98 -51.08
CA TRP A 9 -17.10 -39.45 -49.73
C TRP A 9 -15.88 -39.42 -48.75
N LEU A 10 -15.71 -40.12 -47.60
CA LEU A 10 -16.29 -41.28 -46.89
C LEU A 10 -16.73 -40.86 -45.44
N ALA A 11 -17.24 -41.64 -44.46
CA ALA A 11 -17.32 -43.09 -44.12
C ALA A 11 -16.07 -43.68 -43.41
N VAL A 12 -16.07 -44.65 -42.47
CA VAL A 12 -16.95 -45.75 -41.96
C VAL A 12 -16.66 -45.93 -40.43
N SER A 13 -17.43 -46.49 -39.45
CA SER A 13 -18.68 -47.31 -39.34
C SER A 13 -19.69 -46.67 -38.33
N GLY A 14 -20.54 -47.28 -37.46
CA GLY A 14 -20.83 -48.66 -36.97
C GLY A 14 -20.32 -48.95 -35.53
N ILE A 15 -20.83 -49.87 -34.68
CA ILE A 15 -22.03 -50.78 -34.63
C ILE A 15 -22.49 -50.88 -33.14
N ALA A 16 -23.71 -51.38 -32.83
CA ALA A 16 -24.32 -51.42 -31.49
C ALA A 16 -24.78 -52.83 -31.00
N LEU A 17 -25.25 -52.88 -29.74
CA LEU A 17 -26.24 -53.81 -29.11
C LEU A 17 -25.79 -55.04 -28.26
N ILE A 18 -26.37 -55.07 -27.03
CA ILE A 18 -27.10 -56.18 -26.34
C ILE A 18 -26.46 -57.01 -25.18
N SER A 19 -27.29 -57.10 -24.11
CA SER A 19 -27.44 -58.15 -23.06
C SER A 19 -26.65 -58.10 -21.75
N CYS A 20 -27.36 -58.49 -20.68
CA CYS A 20 -26.89 -58.71 -19.31
C CYS A 20 -27.31 -60.11 -18.84
N GLN A 21 -26.52 -60.77 -17.97
CA GLN A 21 -26.95 -61.29 -16.65
C GLN A 21 -26.00 -62.37 -16.07
N GLY A 22 -25.80 -62.31 -14.75
CA GLY A 22 -25.84 -63.51 -13.88
C GLY A 22 -24.52 -64.07 -13.34
N GLY A 23 -24.47 -64.28 -12.03
CA GLY A 23 -23.51 -65.20 -11.37
C GLY A 23 -22.64 -64.55 -10.28
N ASN A 24 -22.81 -64.96 -9.02
CA ASN A 24 -21.90 -64.60 -7.93
C ASN A 24 -20.61 -65.44 -8.00
N ASN A 25 -19.44 -64.80 -7.98
CA ASN A 25 -18.44 -64.95 -6.90
C ASN A 25 -17.10 -64.23 -7.19
N THR A 26 -16.63 -63.44 -6.21
CA THR A 26 -15.22 -63.20 -5.80
C THR A 26 -14.12 -62.80 -6.82
N SER A 27 -13.39 -61.71 -6.47
CA SER A 27 -11.99 -61.32 -6.81
C SER A 27 -11.69 -60.33 -7.97
N ASN A 28 -10.73 -59.42 -7.70
CA ASN A 28 -10.44 -58.12 -8.37
C ASN A 28 -9.07 -58.10 -9.12
N ASN A 29 -8.87 -57.21 -10.12
CA ASN A 29 -7.72 -56.25 -10.39
C ASN A 29 -7.93 -55.46 -11.74
N PRO A 30 -7.18 -54.43 -12.28
CA PRO A 30 -7.58 -53.25 -13.19
C PRO A 30 -7.27 -53.24 -14.74
N PRO A 31 -8.12 -52.74 -15.71
CA PRO A 31 -7.66 -53.17 -17.60
C PRO A 31 -6.71 -52.06 -18.17
N THR A 32 -6.88 -51.73 -19.46
CA THR A 32 -6.54 -50.41 -20.06
C THR A 32 -7.58 -50.01 -21.14
N THR A 33 -8.01 -48.77 -21.41
CA THR A 33 -8.05 -47.45 -20.70
C THR A 33 -8.85 -46.46 -21.59
N ASN A 34 -9.69 -45.55 -21.05
CA ASN A 34 -10.19 -44.34 -21.74
C ASN A 34 -10.65 -43.31 -20.68
N LEU A 35 -10.05 -42.11 -20.61
CA LEU A 35 -9.89 -41.37 -19.33
C LEU A 35 -10.14 -39.85 -19.42
N SER A 36 -10.63 -39.25 -18.33
CA SER A 36 -10.83 -37.79 -18.19
C SER A 36 -9.51 -36.99 -18.17
N PRO A 37 -9.53 -35.63 -18.20
CA PRO A 37 -8.32 -34.82 -18.00
C PRO A 37 -7.57 -35.13 -16.70
N LEU A 38 -8.32 -35.42 -15.62
CA LEU A 38 -7.76 -35.81 -14.32
C LEU A 38 -7.11 -37.20 -14.38
N ALA A 39 -7.78 -38.19 -14.98
CA ALA A 39 -7.26 -39.55 -15.03
C ALA A 39 -6.15 -39.74 -16.08
N GLN A 40 -6.14 -38.95 -17.15
CA GLN A 40 -4.96 -38.83 -18.03
C GLN A 40 -3.75 -38.26 -17.29
N TYR A 41 -3.94 -37.30 -16.38
CA TYR A 41 -2.84 -36.83 -15.53
C TYR A 41 -2.38 -37.93 -14.55
N LYS A 42 -3.30 -38.66 -13.91
CA LYS A 42 -2.98 -39.78 -13.01
C LYS A 42 -2.14 -40.87 -13.68
N SER A 43 -2.38 -41.17 -14.96
CA SER A 43 -1.67 -42.25 -15.66
C SER A 43 -0.19 -41.95 -15.97
N LEU A 44 0.26 -40.71 -15.78
CA LEU A 44 1.64 -40.26 -16.01
C LEU A 44 2.57 -40.41 -14.79
N LEU A 45 2.08 -40.95 -13.67
CA LEU A 45 2.82 -41.09 -12.40
C LEU A 45 3.09 -42.56 -12.08
N VAL A 46 4.31 -43.03 -12.35
CA VAL A 46 4.74 -44.43 -12.15
C VAL A 46 5.76 -44.54 -11.02
N TYR A 47 5.66 -45.62 -10.23
CA TYR A 47 6.31 -45.72 -8.93
C TYR A 47 6.73 -47.14 -8.55
N ASN A 48 7.81 -47.28 -7.77
CA ASN A 48 8.34 -48.58 -7.32
C ASN A 48 8.31 -48.70 -5.79
N SER A 49 7.66 -49.76 -5.28
CA SER A 49 7.45 -50.00 -3.84
C SER A 49 8.48 -50.96 -3.20
N ALA A 50 9.44 -51.50 -3.97
CA ALA A 50 10.34 -52.56 -3.51
C ALA A 50 11.52 -52.09 -2.63
N LYS A 51 11.53 -50.83 -2.15
CA LYS A 51 12.57 -50.29 -1.26
C LYS A 51 11.94 -49.50 -0.09
N SER A 52 12.45 -49.77 1.11
CA SER A 52 12.00 -49.19 2.37
C SER A 52 12.63 -47.81 2.63
N PRO A 53 12.04 -46.96 3.49
CA PRO A 53 10.66 -46.48 3.47
C PRO A 53 10.47 -45.33 2.46
N ASN A 54 11.57 -44.84 1.86
CA ASN A 54 11.62 -43.64 1.05
C ASN A 54 11.36 -43.95 -0.43
N LYS A 55 10.08 -43.83 -0.79
CA LYS A 55 9.50 -43.77 -2.13
C LYS A 55 10.33 -42.91 -3.13
N THR A 56 10.59 -43.40 -4.36
CA THR A 56 11.09 -42.62 -5.53
C THR A 56 10.37 -42.93 -6.87
N LEU A 57 10.33 -41.93 -7.77
CA LEU A 57 9.47 -41.83 -8.98
C LEU A 57 10.24 -42.15 -10.28
N ASP A 58 9.57 -42.72 -11.31
CA ASP A 58 10.17 -43.19 -12.57
C ASP A 58 9.65 -42.48 -13.85
N VAL A 59 10.36 -42.57 -14.98
CA VAL A 59 10.16 -41.69 -16.17
C VAL A 59 9.34 -42.34 -17.30
N ALA A 60 8.21 -41.70 -17.66
CA ALA A 60 7.36 -42.09 -18.79
C ALA A 60 7.50 -41.18 -20.03
N THR A 61 7.23 -41.73 -21.23
CA THR A 61 7.51 -41.08 -22.53
C THR A 61 6.27 -40.82 -23.40
N GLN A 62 6.17 -39.59 -23.91
CA GLN A 62 5.33 -39.08 -25.02
C GLN A 62 3.81 -38.87 -24.81
N ASN A 63 3.40 -37.64 -25.15
CA ASN A 63 2.15 -37.25 -25.81
C ASN A 63 0.78 -37.52 -25.12
N ASN A 64 0.57 -36.90 -23.96
CA ASN A 64 -0.49 -35.90 -23.75
C ASN A 64 -0.15 -35.10 -22.47
N GLN A 65 -0.29 -33.77 -22.50
CA GLN A 65 0.38 -32.91 -21.50
C GLN A 65 -0.52 -31.75 -21.06
N GLN A 66 -0.58 -31.51 -19.75
CA GLN A 66 -0.95 -30.20 -19.20
C GLN A 66 0.17 -29.21 -19.52
N SER A 67 -0.15 -27.93 -19.70
CA SER A 67 0.87 -26.90 -19.74
C SER A 67 0.46 -25.59 -19.05
N PHE A 68 1.46 -24.82 -18.66
CA PHE A 68 1.30 -23.39 -18.44
C PHE A 68 2.29 -22.63 -19.32
N THR A 69 1.92 -21.42 -19.72
CA THR A 69 2.72 -20.59 -20.64
C THR A 69 3.09 -19.28 -19.96
N VAL A 70 4.39 -18.99 -19.88
CA VAL A 70 4.94 -17.72 -19.43
C VAL A 70 5.12 -16.83 -20.66
N SER A 71 4.51 -15.65 -20.66
CA SER A 71 4.26 -14.86 -21.88
C SER A 71 5.50 -14.14 -22.41
N ASN A 72 5.81 -12.92 -21.93
CA ASN A 72 6.91 -12.10 -22.49
C ASN A 72 8.07 -11.88 -21.51
N ASN A 73 7.80 -11.79 -20.21
CA ASN A 73 8.80 -11.60 -19.16
C ASN A 73 8.99 -12.87 -18.31
N ALA A 74 10.20 -13.06 -17.78
CA ALA A 74 10.49 -14.13 -16.83
C ALA A 74 9.73 -13.90 -15.51
N ILE A 75 9.14 -14.95 -14.96
CA ILE A 75 8.43 -14.95 -13.68
C ILE A 75 9.15 -15.88 -12.70
N THR A 76 9.14 -15.52 -11.42
CA THR A 76 9.69 -16.39 -10.37
C THR A 76 8.54 -16.85 -9.49
N LEU A 77 8.35 -18.15 -9.35
CA LEU A 77 7.28 -18.75 -8.54
C LEU A 77 7.85 -19.36 -7.25
N THR A 78 7.37 -18.92 -6.10
CA THR A 78 7.73 -19.43 -4.78
C THR A 78 6.99 -20.73 -4.46
N ASN A 79 5.78 -20.90 -4.96
CA ASN A 79 4.92 -22.05 -4.66
C ASN A 79 3.95 -22.34 -5.81
N ILE A 80 3.71 -23.62 -6.10
CA ILE A 80 2.59 -24.09 -6.93
C ILE A 80 1.72 -25.01 -6.08
N LYS A 81 0.51 -24.58 -5.74
CA LYS A 81 -0.47 -25.42 -5.04
C LYS A 81 -1.37 -26.14 -6.04
N ILE A 82 -1.73 -27.36 -5.69
CA ILE A 82 -2.57 -28.25 -6.48
C ILE A 82 -3.71 -28.74 -5.57
N ASN A 83 -4.92 -28.23 -5.80
CA ASN A 83 -6.10 -28.54 -5.01
C ASN A 83 -6.85 -29.74 -5.62
N PHE A 84 -7.36 -30.65 -4.78
CA PHE A 84 -8.07 -31.85 -5.20
C PHE A 84 -9.48 -31.90 -4.62
N TYR A 85 -10.49 -32.25 -5.42
CA TYR A 85 -11.91 -32.12 -5.06
C TYR A 85 -12.69 -33.43 -5.33
N GLN A 86 -13.65 -33.77 -4.48
CA GLN A 86 -14.52 -34.95 -4.62
C GLN A 86 -15.61 -34.78 -5.67
N ASN A 87 -15.95 -33.55 -6.06
CA ASN A 87 -16.95 -33.27 -7.08
C ASN A 87 -16.31 -32.83 -8.41
N ASN A 88 -17.12 -32.72 -9.46
CA ASN A 88 -16.70 -32.33 -10.82
C ASN A 88 -16.85 -30.82 -11.11
N ASN A 89 -16.76 -29.95 -10.09
CA ASN A 89 -16.79 -28.48 -10.30
C ASN A 89 -15.82 -27.67 -9.41
N CYS A 90 -14.93 -28.34 -8.66
CA CYS A 90 -13.95 -27.72 -7.77
C CYS A 90 -14.54 -26.80 -6.68
N SER A 91 -15.79 -27.03 -6.27
CA SER A 91 -16.34 -26.34 -5.09
C SER A 91 -15.53 -26.72 -3.85
N GLN A 92 -15.09 -25.70 -3.10
CA GLN A 92 -14.28 -25.87 -1.87
C GLN A 92 -14.95 -26.78 -0.82
N ASN A 93 -16.29 -26.86 -0.82
CA ASN A 93 -17.06 -27.77 0.02
C ASN A 93 -16.82 -29.27 -0.28
N SER A 94 -16.06 -29.58 -1.34
CA SER A 94 -15.63 -30.93 -1.72
C SER A 94 -14.11 -31.11 -1.73
N LEU A 95 -13.33 -30.11 -1.28
CA LEU A 95 -11.86 -30.19 -1.22
C LEU A 95 -11.43 -31.37 -0.33
N ILE A 96 -10.60 -32.24 -0.90
CA ILE A 96 -10.02 -33.44 -0.29
C ILE A 96 -8.74 -33.07 0.44
N THR A 97 -7.87 -32.37 -0.28
CA THR A 97 -6.50 -32.04 0.11
C THR A 97 -5.93 -31.02 -0.88
N THR A 98 -4.97 -30.24 -0.40
CA THR A 98 -4.16 -29.33 -1.20
C THR A 98 -2.72 -29.79 -1.10
N ILE A 99 -2.07 -29.98 -2.24
CA ILE A 99 -0.65 -30.32 -2.29
C ILE A 99 0.13 -29.06 -2.66
N ASP A 100 0.93 -28.62 -1.70
CA ASP A 100 1.79 -27.45 -1.77
C ASP A 100 3.16 -27.86 -2.29
N LEU A 101 3.60 -27.29 -3.41
CA LEU A 101 4.95 -27.44 -3.93
C LEU A 101 5.70 -26.13 -3.67
N SER A 102 6.34 -26.04 -2.49
CA SER A 102 7.12 -24.87 -2.06
C SER A 102 8.60 -24.95 -2.47
N GLY A 103 9.09 -23.89 -3.11
CA GLY A 103 10.39 -23.82 -3.80
C GLY A 103 11.41 -22.91 -3.11
N GLY A 104 11.21 -22.61 -1.82
CA GLY A 104 12.05 -21.66 -1.08
C GLY A 104 11.93 -20.23 -1.64
N ASP A 105 13.08 -19.59 -1.82
CA ASP A 105 13.20 -18.17 -2.22
C ASP A 105 12.64 -17.87 -3.62
N GLY A 106 12.41 -18.91 -4.44
CA GLY A 106 11.67 -18.83 -5.69
C GLY A 106 12.36 -19.52 -6.86
N VAL A 107 11.57 -20.23 -7.67
CA VAL A 107 12.03 -20.90 -8.89
C VAL A 107 11.71 -20.02 -10.10
N ALA A 108 12.75 -19.65 -10.85
CA ALA A 108 12.59 -18.84 -12.06
C ALA A 108 12.10 -19.68 -13.26
N PHE A 109 11.10 -19.13 -13.96
CA PHE A 109 10.52 -19.61 -15.21
C PHE A 109 10.69 -18.50 -16.27
N GLN A 110 11.42 -18.82 -17.33
CA GLN A 110 11.66 -17.93 -18.46
C GLN A 110 10.44 -17.95 -19.41
N PRO A 111 10.32 -17.00 -20.36
CA PRO A 111 9.27 -17.04 -21.38
C PRO A 111 9.25 -18.38 -22.14
N GLY A 112 8.06 -18.96 -22.30
CA GLY A 112 7.87 -20.27 -22.92
C GLY A 112 6.76 -21.12 -22.30
N THR A 113 6.48 -22.27 -22.93
CA THR A 113 5.45 -23.23 -22.50
C THR A 113 6.10 -24.38 -21.71
N TYR A 114 5.71 -24.52 -20.45
CA TYR A 114 6.14 -25.59 -19.54
C TYR A 114 5.11 -26.71 -19.54
N THR A 115 5.53 -27.94 -19.89
CA THR A 115 4.60 -29.07 -20.11
C THR A 115 4.86 -30.25 -19.16
N SER A 116 3.79 -30.98 -18.79
CA SER A 116 3.82 -32.10 -17.85
C SER A 116 4.39 -33.41 -18.45
N SER A 117 5.59 -33.35 -19.05
CA SER A 117 6.34 -34.55 -19.43
C SER A 117 6.92 -35.26 -18.19
N GLY A 118 7.22 -36.56 -18.29
CA GLY A 118 7.82 -37.32 -17.17
C GLY A 118 9.12 -36.70 -16.64
N ALA A 119 9.94 -36.13 -17.52
CA ALA A 119 11.14 -35.39 -17.14
C ALA A 119 10.84 -34.04 -16.46
N ALA A 120 9.73 -33.37 -16.81
CA ALA A 120 9.34 -32.10 -16.20
C ALA A 120 8.70 -32.29 -14.82
N ASN A 121 7.89 -33.33 -14.61
CA ASN A 121 7.40 -33.68 -13.27
C ASN A 121 8.56 -34.12 -12.36
N LEU A 122 9.54 -34.86 -12.89
CA LEU A 122 10.79 -35.17 -12.17
C LEU A 122 11.61 -33.89 -11.87
N ALA A 123 11.65 -32.91 -12.79
CA ALA A 123 12.33 -31.63 -12.57
C ALA A 123 11.59 -30.71 -11.58
N LEU A 124 10.26 -30.78 -11.50
CA LEU A 124 9.48 -30.18 -10.42
C LEU A 124 9.86 -30.82 -9.09
N CYS A 125 9.77 -32.15 -8.94
CA CYS A 125 10.17 -32.82 -7.70
C CYS A 125 11.66 -32.66 -7.34
N GLY A 126 12.53 -32.41 -8.33
CA GLY A 126 13.95 -32.08 -8.11
C GLY A 126 14.22 -30.62 -7.72
N ARG A 127 13.25 -29.71 -7.90
CA ARG A 127 13.29 -28.30 -7.46
C ARG A 127 12.45 -28.04 -6.20
N TYR A 128 11.45 -28.89 -5.96
CA TYR A 128 10.44 -28.78 -4.91
C TYR A 128 10.47 -30.08 -4.07
N PRO A 129 11.42 -30.21 -3.12
CA PRO A 129 11.71 -31.49 -2.44
C PRO A 129 10.64 -31.91 -1.42
N GLY A 130 9.83 -30.96 -0.93
CA GLY A 130 8.62 -31.22 -0.14
C GLY A 130 7.38 -31.23 -1.04
N GLY A 131 6.55 -32.27 -0.92
CA GLY A 131 5.22 -32.32 -1.55
C GLY A 131 5.00 -33.47 -2.52
N CYS A 132 6.00 -33.87 -3.34
CA CYS A 132 5.77 -34.86 -4.41
C CYS A 132 5.29 -36.26 -3.95
N THR A 133 5.70 -36.73 -2.76
CA THR A 133 5.16 -37.99 -2.21
C THR A 133 3.68 -37.86 -1.87
N ALA A 134 3.26 -36.72 -1.32
CA ALA A 134 1.88 -36.43 -1.00
C ALA A 134 1.04 -36.12 -2.27
N LEU A 135 1.66 -35.57 -3.32
CA LEU A 135 1.05 -35.44 -4.65
C LEU A 135 0.66 -36.81 -5.20
N TYR A 136 1.63 -37.73 -5.24
CA TYR A 136 1.42 -39.11 -5.67
C TYR A 136 0.38 -39.85 -4.82
N ASP A 137 0.48 -39.75 -3.50
CA ASP A 137 -0.45 -40.44 -2.58
C ASP A 137 -1.88 -39.87 -2.69
N SER A 138 -2.05 -38.57 -2.99
CA SER A 138 -3.36 -37.95 -3.23
C SER A 138 -3.98 -38.40 -4.56
N PHE A 139 -3.21 -38.45 -5.64
CA PHE A 139 -3.70 -38.98 -6.92
C PHE A 139 -4.08 -40.47 -6.82
N SER A 140 -3.37 -41.23 -5.99
CA SER A 140 -3.59 -42.66 -5.73
C SER A 140 -4.79 -42.96 -4.81
N ALA A 141 -5.35 -41.97 -4.11
CA ALA A 141 -6.34 -42.16 -3.04
C ALA A 141 -7.80 -42.37 -3.51
N ASP A 142 -8.05 -42.49 -4.82
CA ASP A 142 -9.35 -42.82 -5.44
C ASP A 142 -10.58 -42.10 -4.87
N ASN A 143 -10.40 -40.80 -4.60
CA ASN A 143 -11.43 -39.92 -4.03
C ASN A 143 -11.62 -38.61 -4.82
N THR A 144 -10.70 -38.30 -5.74
CA THR A 144 -10.69 -37.10 -6.60
C THR A 144 -11.57 -37.25 -7.85
N SER A 145 -12.40 -36.24 -8.10
CA SER A 145 -13.21 -36.06 -9.32
C SER A 145 -12.90 -34.75 -10.06
N ALA A 146 -12.20 -33.80 -9.42
CA ALA A 146 -11.66 -32.60 -10.07
C ALA A 146 -10.42 -32.05 -9.36
N MET A 147 -9.71 -31.12 -10.00
CA MET A 147 -8.53 -30.42 -9.45
C MET A 147 -8.40 -28.99 -9.98
N SER A 148 -7.72 -28.12 -9.22
CA SER A 148 -7.34 -26.76 -9.65
C SER A 148 -5.89 -26.45 -9.28
N PHE A 149 -5.32 -25.39 -9.86
CA PHE A 149 -3.93 -24.98 -9.67
C PHE A 149 -3.86 -23.52 -9.22
N GLU A 150 -2.93 -23.22 -8.32
CA GLU A 150 -2.62 -21.87 -7.85
C GLU A 150 -1.12 -21.62 -7.98
N TYR A 151 -0.73 -20.57 -8.68
CA TYR A 151 0.67 -20.22 -8.96
C TYR A 151 1.04 -18.98 -8.13
N THR A 152 1.96 -19.14 -7.18
CA THR A 152 2.39 -18.08 -6.25
C THR A 152 3.71 -17.49 -6.72
N TYR A 153 3.73 -16.19 -6.96
CA TYR A 153 4.89 -15.44 -7.44
C TYR A 153 5.80 -15.01 -6.28
N VAL A 154 7.06 -14.65 -6.58
CA VAL A 154 7.87 -13.80 -5.68
C VAL A 154 7.11 -12.48 -5.48
N GLY A 155 7.05 -12.00 -4.23
CA GLY A 155 6.08 -10.99 -3.79
C GLY A 155 4.72 -11.58 -3.33
N GLY A 156 4.57 -12.90 -3.31
CA GLY A 156 3.45 -13.61 -2.66
C GLY A 156 2.11 -13.58 -3.40
N LYS A 157 2.00 -12.89 -4.54
CA LYS A 157 0.74 -12.84 -5.31
C LYS A 157 0.40 -14.22 -5.89
N VAL A 158 -0.85 -14.64 -5.75
CA VAL A 158 -1.37 -15.91 -6.26
C VAL A 158 -2.20 -15.68 -7.52
N TYR A 159 -2.02 -16.52 -8.55
CA TYR A 159 -2.88 -16.64 -9.72
C TYR A 159 -3.54 -18.02 -9.75
N SER A 160 -4.87 -18.06 -9.63
CA SER A 160 -5.65 -19.30 -9.66
C SER A 160 -6.08 -19.65 -11.09
N ALA A 161 -5.76 -20.86 -11.53
CA ALA A 161 -6.39 -21.47 -12.69
C ALA A 161 -7.80 -21.97 -12.35
N GLY A 162 -8.65 -22.07 -13.36
CA GLY A 162 -9.98 -22.65 -13.23
C GLY A 162 -9.98 -24.16 -12.97
N CYS A 163 -11.17 -24.72 -12.80
CA CYS A 163 -11.35 -26.13 -12.50
C CYS A 163 -11.04 -27.06 -13.70
N MET A 164 -10.30 -28.13 -13.47
CA MET A 164 -10.22 -29.31 -14.35
C MET A 164 -11.02 -30.45 -13.72
N ALA A 165 -12.06 -30.93 -14.41
CA ALA A 165 -13.02 -31.89 -13.86
C ALA A 165 -13.18 -33.16 -14.70
N GLY A 166 -13.64 -34.23 -14.03
CA GLY A 166 -14.22 -35.41 -14.67
C GLY A 166 -15.58 -35.12 -15.33
N SER A 167 -16.12 -36.10 -16.07
CA SER A 167 -17.36 -35.92 -16.83
C SER A 167 -18.62 -35.94 -15.95
N SER A 168 -19.80 -35.71 -16.55
CA SER A 168 -21.05 -35.49 -15.82
C SER A 168 -21.91 -36.73 -15.58
N ASP A 169 -21.72 -37.83 -16.32
CA ASP A 169 -22.50 -39.08 -16.13
C ASP A 169 -21.73 -40.17 -15.38
N SER A 170 -20.42 -39.99 -15.14
CA SER A 170 -19.59 -41.00 -14.49
C SER A 170 -19.84 -41.07 -12.99
N ASN A 171 -20.78 -41.94 -12.57
CA ASN A 171 -20.98 -42.36 -11.17
C ASN A 171 -19.79 -43.16 -10.58
N ASN A 172 -18.71 -43.33 -11.35
CA ASN A 172 -17.48 -44.00 -10.93
C ASN A 172 -16.42 -42.96 -10.58
N LYS A 173 -15.69 -43.22 -9.49
CA LYS A 173 -14.43 -42.52 -9.19
C LYS A 173 -13.34 -42.99 -10.16
N GLU A 174 -12.32 -42.17 -10.39
CA GLU A 174 -11.19 -42.51 -11.26
C GLU A 174 -9.87 -42.59 -10.46
N ALA A 175 -9.19 -43.73 -10.51
CA ALA A 175 -7.78 -43.86 -10.12
C ALA A 175 -7.01 -44.83 -11.04
N VAL A 176 -5.86 -45.30 -10.55
CA VAL A 176 -4.82 -46.06 -11.26
C VAL A 176 -4.27 -47.08 -10.23
N ILE A 177 -3.90 -48.33 -10.56
CA ILE A 177 -2.52 -48.77 -10.87
C ILE A 177 -2.51 -50.26 -11.29
N ASN A 178 -1.69 -50.65 -12.29
CA ASN A 178 -1.22 -52.02 -12.65
C ASN A 178 -2.19 -53.11 -13.18
N TRP A 179 -2.47 -53.04 -14.50
CA TRP A 179 -3.06 -54.11 -15.34
C TRP A 179 -2.13 -55.28 -15.65
N SER A 180 -0.90 -54.98 -16.08
CA SER A 180 0.02 -55.95 -16.69
C SER A 180 0.61 -56.99 -15.71
N ALA A 181 0.43 -56.79 -14.41
CA ALA A 181 0.80 -57.77 -13.37
C ALA A 181 -0.25 -58.87 -13.14
N ASN A 182 -1.50 -58.66 -13.58
CA ASN A 182 -2.67 -59.45 -13.15
C ASN A 182 -3.38 -60.22 -14.29
N GLY A 183 -2.71 -60.42 -15.42
CA GLY A 183 -3.08 -61.48 -16.38
C GLY A 183 -4.41 -61.30 -17.15
N GLY A 184 -5.02 -60.11 -17.16
CA GLY A 184 -6.20 -59.82 -18.00
C GLY A 184 -7.49 -59.41 -17.27
N VAL A 185 -7.42 -59.01 -16.00
CA VAL A 185 -8.50 -58.27 -15.28
C VAL A 185 -7.96 -56.91 -14.82
N SER A 186 -8.59 -55.71 -14.88
CA SER A 186 -9.87 -55.14 -15.38
C SER A 186 -10.99 -54.65 -14.33
N GLU A 187 -10.67 -54.12 -13.10
CA GLU A 187 -11.35 -53.11 -12.18
C GLU A 187 -11.86 -51.74 -12.75
N TRP A 188 -11.00 -50.78 -13.20
CA TRP A 188 -11.30 -49.59 -14.06
C TRP A 188 -12.09 -49.90 -15.34
N GLY A 189 -13.28 -50.49 -15.22
CA GLY A 189 -14.16 -50.83 -16.31
C GLY A 189 -14.52 -49.61 -17.15
N ALA A 190 -14.83 -49.84 -18.42
CA ALA A 190 -15.28 -48.76 -19.30
C ALA A 190 -16.55 -48.09 -18.75
N CYS A 191 -16.62 -46.77 -18.85
CA CYS A 191 -17.90 -46.08 -18.73
C CYS A 191 -18.72 -46.39 -19.99
N THR A 192 -19.90 -46.97 -19.83
CA THR A 192 -20.80 -47.38 -20.92
C THR A 192 -22.15 -46.64 -20.91
N ASP A 193 -22.23 -45.53 -20.17
CA ASP A 193 -23.37 -44.60 -20.14
C ASP A 193 -22.99 -43.22 -20.70
N THR A 194 -23.97 -42.32 -20.79
CA THR A 194 -24.12 -41.41 -21.95
C THR A 194 -23.13 -40.26 -22.11
N ASN A 195 -22.53 -39.70 -21.05
CA ASN A 195 -21.57 -38.60 -21.16
C ASN A 195 -20.13 -39.01 -20.84
N CYS A 196 -19.33 -39.21 -21.90
CA CYS A 196 -17.87 -39.20 -21.87
C CYS A 196 -17.34 -38.06 -22.77
N GLY A 197 -16.86 -36.97 -22.16
CA GLY A 197 -16.55 -35.71 -22.86
C GLY A 197 -15.08 -35.51 -23.27
N PHE A 198 -14.86 -35.49 -24.59
CA PHE A 198 -13.80 -34.86 -25.42
C PHE A 198 -12.42 -34.43 -24.87
N SER A 199 -11.43 -34.56 -25.77
CA SER A 199 -10.01 -34.23 -25.58
C SER A 199 -9.63 -32.82 -26.09
N GLN A 200 -9.35 -31.89 -25.18
CA GLN A 200 -8.59 -30.66 -25.43
C GLN A 200 -7.62 -30.42 -24.25
N PRO A 201 -6.37 -29.97 -24.47
CA PRO A 201 -5.42 -29.76 -23.39
C PRO A 201 -5.77 -28.50 -22.59
N TYR A 202 -5.74 -28.61 -21.26
CA TYR A 202 -5.89 -27.47 -20.37
C TYR A 202 -4.56 -26.70 -20.28
N ASN A 203 -4.47 -25.58 -20.99
CA ASN A 203 -3.30 -24.69 -20.98
C ASN A 203 -3.62 -23.38 -20.27
N VAL A 204 -2.76 -22.98 -19.33
CA VAL A 204 -2.93 -21.75 -18.52
C VAL A 204 -1.87 -20.72 -18.90
N THR A 205 -2.29 -19.57 -19.43
CA THR A 205 -1.36 -18.45 -19.64
C THR A 205 -1.17 -17.72 -18.32
N LEU A 206 0.07 -17.70 -17.82
CA LEU A 206 0.40 -17.02 -16.58
C LEU A 206 0.63 -15.52 -16.85
N PRO A 207 0.01 -14.62 -16.07
CA PRO A 207 0.24 -13.18 -16.18
C PRO A 207 1.68 -12.81 -15.80
N GLU A 208 2.14 -11.69 -16.30
CA GLU A 208 3.42 -11.10 -15.91
C GLU A 208 3.27 -10.37 -14.57
N SER A 209 4.33 -10.29 -13.77
CA SER A 209 4.30 -9.56 -12.49
C SER A 209 3.88 -8.08 -12.67
N SER A 210 4.22 -7.50 -13.83
CA SER A 210 3.85 -6.16 -14.28
C SER A 210 2.43 -6.03 -14.87
N SER A 211 1.69 -7.13 -15.08
CA SER A 211 0.30 -7.11 -15.57
C SER A 211 -0.73 -7.39 -14.45
N LEU A 212 -0.30 -7.32 -13.20
CA LEU A 212 -1.07 -7.66 -12.00
C LEU A 212 -1.41 -6.41 -11.17
N THR A 213 -1.52 -5.27 -11.85
CA THR A 213 -1.37 -3.87 -11.39
C THR A 213 -2.61 -3.18 -10.81
N SER A 214 -3.65 -3.94 -10.44
CA SER A 214 -4.87 -3.36 -9.85
C SER A 214 -4.53 -2.49 -8.63
N SER A 215 -4.77 -1.19 -8.76
CA SER A 215 -4.38 -0.17 -7.80
C SER A 215 -5.62 0.41 -7.13
N PHE A 216 -5.47 0.99 -5.96
CA PHE A 216 -6.56 1.65 -5.25
C PHE A 216 -6.16 3.06 -4.87
N MET A 217 -7.09 4.00 -5.00
CA MET A 217 -6.87 5.37 -4.54
C MET A 217 -7.75 5.64 -3.34
N LEU A 218 -7.15 6.07 -2.24
CA LEU A 218 -7.81 6.28 -0.96
C LEU A 218 -7.80 7.77 -0.63
N VAL A 219 -8.82 8.22 0.11
CA VAL A 219 -8.91 9.61 0.60
C VAL A 219 -9.35 9.66 2.05
N GLY A 220 -8.95 10.73 2.76
CA GLY A 220 -9.10 10.78 4.21
C GLY A 220 -9.12 12.17 4.83
N ALA A 221 -8.95 12.18 6.15
CA ALA A 221 -8.91 13.39 6.96
C ALA A 221 -7.77 14.34 6.55
N GLY A 222 -7.97 15.63 6.82
CA GLY A 222 -7.00 16.69 6.56
C GLY A 222 -6.78 17.03 5.08
N GLY A 223 -7.29 16.25 4.13
CA GLY A 223 -7.04 16.43 2.69
C GLY A 223 -6.26 15.29 2.03
N MET A 224 -5.87 14.28 2.81
CA MET A 224 -5.04 13.15 2.37
C MET A 224 -5.60 12.44 1.13
N ILE A 225 -4.73 12.21 0.14
CA ILE A 225 -4.97 11.33 -1.02
C ILE A 225 -3.80 10.35 -1.15
N THR A 226 -4.04 9.06 -1.37
CA THR A 226 -2.95 8.07 -1.49
C THR A 226 -3.22 6.94 -2.49
N ASP A 227 -2.14 6.48 -3.12
CA ASP A 227 -2.08 5.34 -4.04
C ASP A 227 -1.65 4.07 -3.27
N TYR A 228 -2.60 3.16 -3.07
CA TYR A 228 -2.41 1.88 -2.39
C TYR A 228 -2.30 0.73 -3.41
N LYS A 229 -1.13 0.08 -3.43
CA LYS A 229 -0.80 -1.05 -4.30
C LYS A 229 -0.57 -2.32 -3.49
N PRO A 230 -1.54 -3.24 -3.38
CA PRO A 230 -1.50 -4.41 -2.48
C PRO A 230 -0.34 -5.40 -2.70
N TYR A 231 0.41 -5.25 -3.79
CA TYR A 231 1.41 -6.22 -4.27
C TYR A 231 2.79 -5.62 -4.56
N SER A 232 2.99 -4.33 -4.28
CA SER A 232 4.30 -3.69 -4.39
C SER A 232 5.04 -3.61 -3.05
N GLY A 233 4.30 -3.52 -1.94
CA GLY A 233 4.84 -3.13 -0.63
C GLY A 233 5.17 -1.63 -0.52
N LEU A 234 5.10 -0.88 -1.63
CA LEU A 234 5.49 0.52 -1.73
C LEU A 234 4.24 1.41 -1.83
N LEU A 235 4.19 2.43 -0.98
CA LEU A 235 3.18 3.50 -1.02
C LEU A 235 3.69 4.61 -1.93
N ASN A 236 3.38 4.52 -3.22
CA ASN A 236 4.05 5.35 -4.23
C ASN A 236 3.60 6.81 -4.27
N ASN A 237 2.46 7.15 -3.66
CA ASN A 237 2.01 8.52 -3.44
C ASN A 237 1.19 8.62 -2.14
N VAL A 238 1.53 9.59 -1.29
CA VAL A 238 0.60 10.22 -0.33
C VAL A 238 0.68 11.71 -0.63
N LEU A 239 -0.30 12.28 -1.32
CA LEU A 239 -0.40 13.74 -1.38
C LEU A 239 -0.98 14.25 -0.05
N TYR A 240 -0.42 15.38 0.38
CA TYR A 240 -0.61 16.10 1.63
C TYR A 240 -2.05 16.15 2.20
N PRO A 241 -2.22 16.38 3.52
CA PRO A 241 -1.17 16.72 4.50
C PRO A 241 -1.05 15.75 5.67
N THR A 242 0.18 15.57 6.13
CA THR A 242 0.45 15.41 7.56
C THR A 242 0.58 16.80 8.18
N THR A 243 -0.15 17.10 9.27
CA THR A 243 0.05 18.35 10.02
C THR A 243 1.35 18.35 10.85
N ILE A 244 2.03 17.22 10.91
CA ILE A 244 3.18 16.89 11.77
C ILE A 244 4.41 17.73 11.41
N GLY A 245 5.01 18.39 12.39
CA GLY A 245 6.20 19.20 12.20
C GLY A 245 7.40 18.41 11.69
N ILE A 246 8.21 19.04 10.84
CA ILE A 246 9.42 18.48 10.28
C ILE A 246 10.63 19.11 10.99
N LYS A 247 11.61 18.29 11.39
CA LYS A 247 12.82 18.73 12.12
C LYS A 247 14.02 18.91 11.20
N SER A 248 14.23 18.01 10.24
CA SER A 248 15.41 17.99 9.39
C SER A 248 15.06 17.61 7.95
N VAL A 249 15.91 18.01 7.00
CA VAL A 249 15.71 17.83 5.55
C VAL A 249 17.06 17.75 4.85
N ALA A 250 17.15 16.91 3.81
CA ALA A 250 18.32 16.74 2.97
C ALA A 250 17.93 16.53 1.51
N PHE A 251 18.79 16.97 0.59
CA PHE A 251 18.73 16.57 -0.82
C PHE A 251 19.57 15.32 -1.07
N THR A 252 19.04 14.37 -1.85
CA THR A 252 19.77 13.19 -2.28
C THR A 252 20.71 13.52 -3.46
N PRO A 253 21.69 12.64 -3.80
CA PRO A 253 22.52 12.81 -4.99
C PRO A 253 21.74 12.86 -6.32
N THR A 254 20.54 12.28 -6.39
CA THR A 254 19.62 12.37 -7.54
C THR A 254 18.81 13.67 -7.56
N ASN A 255 18.93 14.52 -6.54
CA ASN A 255 18.12 15.72 -6.26
C ASN A 255 16.68 15.44 -5.81
N HIS A 256 16.39 14.25 -5.27
CA HIS A 256 15.17 14.05 -4.49
C HIS A 256 15.31 14.80 -3.15
N ILE A 257 14.19 15.03 -2.45
CA ILE A 257 14.16 15.60 -1.10
C ILE A 257 13.76 14.50 -0.13
N ILE A 258 14.47 14.36 0.99
CA ILE A 258 14.06 13.55 2.15
C ILE A 258 13.95 14.46 3.37
N ALA A 259 12.83 14.39 4.09
CA ALA A 259 12.61 15.17 5.31
C ALA A 259 12.06 14.30 6.44
N VAL A 260 12.47 14.57 7.68
CA VAL A 260 12.13 13.76 8.86
C VAL A 260 11.70 14.62 10.04
N GLY A 261 10.84 14.09 10.92
CA GLY A 261 10.26 14.91 12.01
C GLY A 261 9.56 14.13 13.12
N TYR A 262 8.54 14.77 13.72
CA TYR A 262 7.82 14.22 14.87
C TYR A 262 7.04 12.94 14.53
N ASN A 263 6.71 12.13 15.55
CA ASN A 263 5.97 10.86 15.42
C ASN A 263 6.56 9.85 14.41
N GLY A 264 7.87 9.90 14.15
CA GLY A 264 8.53 9.03 13.19
C GLY A 264 8.26 9.36 11.73
N ILE A 265 7.74 10.55 11.40
CA ILE A 265 7.44 10.90 10.00
C ILE A 265 8.71 10.93 9.14
N ILE A 266 8.62 10.32 7.96
CA ILE A 266 9.55 10.48 6.84
C ILE A 266 8.74 10.93 5.63
N LEU A 267 9.17 11.99 4.96
CA LEU A 267 8.61 12.49 3.71
C LEU A 267 9.67 12.41 2.60
N THR A 268 9.29 11.99 1.40
CA THR A 268 10.15 11.99 0.20
C THR A 268 9.50 12.68 -0.99
N ALA A 269 10.25 13.42 -1.81
CA ALA A 269 9.78 13.93 -3.10
C ALA A 269 10.81 13.66 -4.20
N ASP A 270 10.34 13.14 -5.33
CA ASP A 270 11.15 12.94 -6.54
C ASP A 270 11.49 14.28 -7.26
N ASP A 271 10.97 15.41 -6.76
CA ASP A 271 11.02 16.73 -7.40
C ASP A 271 11.77 17.77 -6.54
N ILE A 272 12.61 18.59 -7.20
CA ILE A 272 13.48 19.59 -6.53
C ILE A 272 12.73 20.77 -5.89
N SER A 273 11.43 20.93 -6.18
CA SER A 273 10.61 22.00 -5.62
C SER A 273 9.91 21.57 -4.33
N GLY A 274 9.91 20.27 -4.00
CA GLY A 274 9.24 19.70 -2.84
C GLY A 274 7.72 19.84 -2.89
N THR A 275 7.12 19.91 -4.08
CA THR A 275 5.67 20.13 -4.28
C THR A 275 4.85 18.84 -4.30
N HIS A 276 5.50 17.68 -4.38
CA HIS A 276 4.88 16.36 -4.33
C HIS A 276 5.53 15.47 -3.26
N MET A 277 5.71 15.98 -2.04
CA MET A 277 6.20 15.19 -0.90
C MET A 277 5.21 14.11 -0.50
N LYS A 278 5.73 12.91 -0.21
CA LYS A 278 5.00 11.67 0.06
C LYS A 278 5.41 11.11 1.40
N SER A 279 4.45 10.69 2.22
CA SER A 279 4.76 9.99 3.47
C SER A 279 5.29 8.57 3.18
N VAL A 280 6.42 8.24 3.78
CA VAL A 280 7.04 6.90 3.80
C VAL A 280 6.92 6.32 5.21
N ASN A 281 6.67 5.02 5.30
CA ASN A 281 6.58 4.33 6.60
C ASN A 281 7.99 4.07 7.18
N SER A 282 8.25 4.65 8.35
CA SER A 282 9.49 4.50 9.12
C SER A 282 9.51 3.31 10.09
N ASN A 283 8.37 2.66 10.29
CA ASN A 283 8.14 1.63 11.32
C ASN A 283 8.39 2.09 12.77
N THR A 284 8.38 3.40 13.05
CA THR A 284 8.52 3.96 14.41
C THR A 284 7.51 5.07 14.68
N ILE A 285 7.31 5.38 15.97
CA ILE A 285 6.56 6.54 16.46
C ILE A 285 7.42 7.51 17.27
N ASN A 286 8.70 7.20 17.49
CA ASN A 286 9.65 8.13 18.12
C ASN A 286 9.99 9.26 17.12
N ASN A 287 10.20 10.48 17.61
CA ASN A 287 10.56 11.60 16.73
C ASN A 287 11.91 11.35 16.06
N LEU A 288 11.99 11.57 14.76
CA LEU A 288 13.23 11.62 14.00
C LEU A 288 13.74 13.06 13.98
N ASN A 289 14.96 13.26 14.44
CA ASN A 289 15.55 14.55 14.73
C ASN A 289 16.49 15.03 13.60
N SER A 290 17.18 14.10 12.92
CA SER A 290 18.14 14.40 11.86
C SER A 290 18.22 13.29 10.81
N ILE A 291 18.55 13.65 9.57
CA ILE A 291 18.72 12.78 8.41
C ILE A 291 20.09 13.06 7.76
N ALA A 292 20.85 12.00 7.47
CA ALA A 292 22.12 12.05 6.74
C ALA A 292 22.10 11.11 5.54
N ILE A 293 22.92 11.42 4.53
CA ILE A 293 22.99 10.73 3.25
C ILE A 293 24.45 10.58 2.84
N SER A 294 24.93 9.34 2.82
CA SER A 294 26.29 9.01 2.42
C SER A 294 26.52 9.20 0.91
N GLY A 295 27.77 9.41 0.50
CA GLY A 295 28.13 9.57 -0.92
C GLY A 295 27.88 8.34 -1.81
N SER A 296 27.62 7.18 -1.20
CA SER A 296 27.27 5.90 -1.86
C SER A 296 25.76 5.67 -2.00
N GLY A 297 24.92 6.42 -1.28
CA GLY A 297 23.46 6.30 -1.34
C GLY A 297 22.79 5.56 -0.17
N THR A 298 23.50 5.25 0.91
CA THR A 298 22.86 4.88 2.20
C THR A 298 22.29 6.12 2.87
N TYR A 299 21.02 6.03 3.28
CA TYR A 299 20.28 7.03 4.05
C TYR A 299 20.19 6.60 5.53
N VAL A 300 20.43 7.52 6.47
CA VAL A 300 20.34 7.25 7.93
C VAL A 300 19.56 8.37 8.64
N ALA A 301 18.47 8.01 9.31
CA ALA A 301 17.68 8.91 10.15
C ALA A 301 17.83 8.53 11.64
N VAL A 302 18.04 9.52 12.51
CA VAL A 302 18.23 9.31 13.95
C VAL A 302 17.19 10.06 14.78
N GLY A 303 16.91 9.61 16.00
CA GLY A 303 15.81 10.14 16.79
C GLY A 303 15.80 9.86 18.29
N ASP A 304 14.65 10.13 18.89
CA ASP A 304 14.39 9.96 20.32
C ASP A 304 14.44 8.47 20.74
N ASN A 305 14.73 8.21 22.02
CA ASN A 305 14.89 6.87 22.61
C ASN A 305 15.95 5.98 21.90
N GLY A 306 17.00 6.60 21.33
CA GLY A 306 18.08 5.89 20.64
C GLY A 306 17.72 5.35 19.27
N VAL A 307 16.63 5.79 18.63
CA VAL A 307 16.24 5.29 17.30
C VAL A 307 17.28 5.66 16.25
N ILE A 308 17.71 4.65 15.48
CA ILE A 308 18.45 4.79 14.23
C ILE A 308 17.74 3.94 13.19
N LEU A 309 17.35 4.55 12.07
CA LEU A 309 16.77 3.90 10.90
C LEU A 309 17.70 4.06 9.70
N ARG A 310 17.80 3.03 8.87
CA ARG A 310 18.62 2.98 7.66
C ARG A 310 17.76 2.60 6.45
N SER A 311 18.11 3.15 5.28
CA SER A 311 17.55 2.78 3.97
C SER A 311 18.62 2.86 2.89
N THR A 312 18.39 2.20 1.76
CA THR A 312 19.21 2.29 0.53
C THR A 312 18.37 2.60 -0.72
N ASP A 313 17.07 2.87 -0.56
CA ASP A 313 16.12 3.07 -1.66
C ASP A 313 15.04 4.13 -1.37
N GLU A 314 15.24 4.93 -0.30
CA GLU A 314 14.35 6.01 0.17
C GLU A 314 12.98 5.55 0.71
N ILE A 315 12.55 4.31 0.44
CA ILE A 315 11.19 3.81 0.72
C ILE A 315 11.18 2.74 1.81
N ASN A 316 12.15 1.83 1.82
CA ASN A 316 12.27 0.75 2.80
C ASN A 316 13.21 1.17 3.93
N TRP A 317 12.63 1.47 5.10
CA TRP A 317 13.36 1.89 6.30
C TRP A 317 13.37 0.79 7.36
N GLN A 318 14.57 0.43 7.82
CA GLN A 318 14.81 -0.64 8.79
C GLN A 318 15.61 -0.12 9.99
N PRO A 319 15.33 -0.57 11.24
CA PRO A 319 16.15 -0.21 12.40
C PRO A 319 17.57 -0.79 12.29
N ALA A 320 18.58 -0.02 12.74
CA ALA A 320 19.96 -0.49 12.81
C ALA A 320 20.10 -1.69 13.78
N GLN A 321 20.94 -2.66 13.43
CA GLN A 321 21.06 -3.95 14.11
C GLN A 321 21.66 -3.87 15.52
N THR A 322 22.63 -2.98 15.73
CA THR A 322 23.24 -2.79 17.06
C THR A 322 23.35 -1.31 17.41
N ILE A 323 22.68 -0.91 18.49
CA ILE A 323 22.63 0.46 19.02
C ILE A 323 22.99 0.39 20.51
N PRO A 324 24.10 1.00 20.98
CA PRO A 324 24.60 0.84 22.34
C PRO A 324 24.02 1.86 23.34
N THR A 325 22.89 2.49 23.03
CA THR A 325 22.27 3.55 23.85
C THR A 325 20.76 3.62 23.67
N ALA A 326 20.07 4.25 24.62
CA ALA A 326 18.67 4.67 24.53
C ALA A 326 18.50 6.19 24.73
N ASN A 327 19.60 6.95 24.78
CA ASN A 327 19.57 8.42 24.83
C ASN A 327 19.01 8.98 23.50
N ASN A 328 18.36 10.14 23.54
CA ASN A 328 17.91 10.81 22.32
C ASN A 328 19.10 11.21 21.44
N LEU A 329 19.03 10.86 20.16
CA LEU A 329 19.99 11.23 19.13
C LEU A 329 19.42 12.44 18.37
N ASN A 330 20.20 13.51 18.29
CA ASN A 330 19.72 14.82 17.84
C ASN A 330 20.23 15.16 16.44
N GLY A 331 21.49 14.81 16.13
CA GLY A 331 22.16 15.10 14.85
C GLY A 331 22.84 13.86 14.28
N VAL A 332 22.92 13.75 12.95
CA VAL A 332 23.74 12.73 12.25
C VAL A 332 24.44 13.35 11.04
N ALA A 333 25.67 12.88 10.78
CA ALA A 333 26.48 13.22 9.62
C ALA A 333 27.05 11.95 8.99
N SER A 334 27.42 12.03 7.71
CA SER A 334 27.85 10.91 6.88
C SER A 334 28.92 11.33 5.88
N ASN A 335 29.90 10.46 5.64
CA ASN A 335 30.97 10.72 4.66
C ASN A 335 30.65 10.14 3.27
N GLN A 336 31.64 10.20 2.37
CA GLN A 336 31.51 9.70 1.00
C GLN A 336 31.56 8.16 0.88
N THR A 337 31.82 7.43 1.97
CA THR A 337 32.13 5.98 2.00
C THR A 337 31.46 5.24 3.16
N ASP A 338 30.18 5.51 3.41
CA ASP A 338 29.34 4.84 4.43
C ASP A 338 29.81 4.95 5.91
N SER A 339 30.77 5.82 6.26
CA SER A 339 30.99 6.15 7.68
C SER A 339 29.99 7.20 8.14
N PHE A 340 29.43 6.99 9.34
CA PHE A 340 28.44 7.84 9.97
C PHE A 340 28.85 8.20 11.41
N VAL A 341 28.48 9.42 11.83
CA VAL A 341 28.56 9.86 13.23
C VAL A 341 27.23 10.46 13.63
N THR A 342 26.69 10.08 14.79
CA THR A 342 25.50 10.70 15.39
C THR A 342 25.77 11.16 16.81
N VAL A 343 25.13 12.26 17.20
CA VAL A 343 25.35 12.97 18.46
C VAL A 343 24.03 13.25 19.18
N GLY A 344 24.03 13.31 20.51
CA GLY A 344 22.80 13.42 21.28
C GLY A 344 22.97 13.85 22.74
N ALA A 345 21.99 13.48 23.56
CA ALA A 345 21.94 13.79 24.98
C ALA A 345 22.96 12.98 25.81
N ASN A 346 23.24 13.45 27.02
CA ASN A 346 24.06 12.77 28.03
C ASN A 346 25.47 12.36 27.54
N GLY A 347 26.16 13.27 26.83
CA GLY A 347 27.48 13.03 26.23
C GLY A 347 27.50 12.03 25.07
N THR A 348 26.35 11.60 24.55
CA THR A 348 26.28 10.54 23.52
C THR A 348 26.87 10.99 22.20
N ILE A 349 27.92 10.29 21.75
CA ILE A 349 28.38 10.27 20.36
C ILE A 349 28.52 8.81 19.94
N LEU A 350 27.92 8.43 18.82
CA LEU A 350 28.08 7.11 18.20
C LEU A 350 28.75 7.24 16.83
N TYR A 351 29.52 6.22 16.44
CA TYR A 351 30.13 6.12 15.11
C TYR A 351 29.89 4.73 14.48
N SER A 352 29.84 4.69 13.16
CA SER A 352 29.61 3.48 12.34
C SER A 352 30.35 3.58 10.99
N ASN A 353 30.55 2.45 10.32
CA ASN A 353 31.12 2.32 8.97
C ASN A 353 30.17 1.65 7.97
N ASP A 354 28.90 1.47 8.36
CA ASP A 354 27.84 0.88 7.54
C ASP A 354 26.44 1.47 7.81
N GLY A 355 26.23 2.09 8.98
CA GLY A 355 24.93 2.55 9.48
C GLY A 355 24.09 1.45 10.14
N GLU A 356 24.57 0.21 10.13
CA GLU A 356 23.92 -0.99 10.69
C GLU A 356 24.43 -1.29 12.11
N SER A 357 25.72 -1.09 12.36
CA SER A 357 26.37 -1.36 13.65
C SER A 357 27.07 -0.13 14.21
N TRP A 358 26.70 0.26 15.42
CA TRP A 358 27.11 1.52 16.03
C TRP A 358 27.93 1.31 17.30
N ASN A 359 29.01 2.08 17.42
CA ASN A 359 29.94 2.04 18.55
C ASN A 359 29.87 3.36 19.32
N LEU A 360 29.93 3.30 20.65
CA LEU A 360 29.94 4.47 21.52
C LEU A 360 31.35 5.07 21.60
N ALA A 361 31.49 6.38 21.36
CA ALA A 361 32.72 7.11 21.62
C ALA A 361 32.94 7.33 23.13
N THR A 362 34.19 7.42 23.57
CA THR A 362 34.54 7.45 25.01
C THR A 362 35.24 8.73 25.42
N GLY A 363 34.99 9.18 26.65
CA GLY A 363 35.66 10.35 27.25
C GLY A 363 34.90 11.67 27.12
N ILE A 364 33.67 11.65 26.63
CA ILE A 364 32.77 12.81 26.61
C ILE A 364 32.16 13.01 28.01
N ASP A 365 32.01 14.27 28.43
CA ASP A 365 31.32 14.65 29.67
C ASP A 365 29.81 14.37 29.56
N PRO A 366 29.19 13.59 30.47
CA PRO A 366 27.75 13.31 30.43
C PRO A 366 26.86 14.54 30.68
N ASP A 367 27.39 15.65 31.21
CA ASP A 367 26.62 16.89 31.38
C ASP A 367 26.49 17.69 30.06
N ILE A 368 27.08 17.21 28.96
CA ILE A 368 26.92 17.75 27.61
C ILE A 368 25.66 17.19 26.94
N THR A 369 24.93 18.05 26.23
CA THR A 369 24.02 17.63 25.15
C THR A 369 24.47 18.23 23.82
N LEU A 370 24.63 17.38 22.82
CA LEU A 370 24.98 17.75 21.45
C LEU A 370 23.73 17.74 20.56
N TYR A 371 23.65 18.68 19.62
CA TYR A 371 22.47 18.86 18.75
C TYR A 371 22.81 18.69 17.26
N GLY A 372 23.96 19.23 16.83
CA GLY A 372 24.40 19.18 15.43
C GLY A 372 25.76 18.51 15.27
N VAL A 373 25.99 17.87 14.13
CA VAL A 373 27.28 17.31 13.72
C VAL A 373 27.44 17.41 12.21
N ALA A 374 28.66 17.61 11.72
CA ALA A 374 29.00 17.69 10.30
C ALA A 374 30.44 17.22 10.04
N GLU A 375 30.73 16.66 8.86
CA GLU A 375 32.08 16.24 8.42
C GLU A 375 32.52 17.07 7.21
N ASN A 376 33.72 17.66 7.24
CA ASN A 376 34.26 18.37 6.08
C ASN A 376 34.98 17.45 5.08
N SER A 377 35.31 17.99 3.90
CA SER A 377 36.00 17.28 2.82
C SER A 377 37.41 16.76 3.15
N SER A 378 37.93 17.04 4.35
CA SER A 378 39.19 16.49 4.88
C SER A 378 38.99 15.30 5.84
N GLY A 379 37.75 14.84 6.07
CA GLY A 379 37.42 13.78 7.01
C GLY A 379 37.39 14.24 8.48
N VAL A 380 37.28 15.54 8.73
CA VAL A 380 37.19 16.08 10.09
C VAL A 380 35.73 16.27 10.47
N TYR A 381 35.34 15.67 11.59
CA TYR A 381 34.03 15.82 12.20
C TYR A 381 34.04 16.98 13.21
N VAL A 382 32.98 17.79 13.21
CA VAL A 382 32.67 18.79 14.23
C VAL A 382 31.29 18.51 14.79
N ALA A 383 31.16 18.50 16.12
CA ALA A 383 29.91 18.38 16.85
C ALA A 383 29.69 19.59 17.75
N VAL A 384 28.44 20.06 17.86
CA VAL A 384 28.08 21.30 18.57
C VAL A 384 26.94 21.09 19.56
N GLY A 385 26.97 21.81 20.67
CA GLY A 385 25.90 21.78 21.67
C GLY A 385 26.13 22.67 22.89
N TYR A 386 25.75 22.16 24.07
CA TYR A 386 25.71 22.89 25.33
C TYR A 386 26.16 22.00 26.51
N ASN A 387 26.87 22.56 27.50
CA ASN A 387 27.18 21.91 28.77
C ASN A 387 26.26 22.46 29.87
N ALA A 388 25.42 21.59 30.47
CA ALA A 388 24.42 22.01 31.44
C ALA A 388 25.00 22.43 32.81
N THR A 389 26.21 21.99 33.14
CA THR A 389 26.87 22.22 34.44
C THR A 389 27.73 23.49 34.45
N SER A 390 28.39 23.83 33.34
CA SER A 390 29.10 25.13 33.21
C SER A 390 28.19 26.26 32.70
N GLY A 391 27.17 25.92 31.90
CA GLY A 391 26.32 26.88 31.21
C GLY A 391 26.88 27.38 29.88
N ASP A 392 27.95 26.76 29.37
CA ASP A 392 28.64 27.17 28.14
C ASP A 392 28.16 26.43 26.89
N SER A 393 28.26 27.10 25.74
CA SER A 393 28.25 26.41 24.44
C SER A 393 29.49 25.52 24.34
N ILE A 394 29.33 24.30 23.81
CA ILE A 394 30.46 23.37 23.59
C ILE A 394 30.58 23.04 22.10
N ILE A 395 31.82 23.00 21.61
CA ILE A 395 32.17 22.48 20.29
C ILE A 395 33.28 21.44 20.46
N LEU A 396 33.09 20.28 19.83
CA LEU A 396 34.04 19.17 19.82
C LEU A 396 34.46 18.88 18.38
N TYR A 397 35.70 18.43 18.17
CA TYR A 397 36.21 18.01 16.86
C TYR A 397 36.96 16.67 16.91
N SER A 398 36.92 15.91 15.81
CA SER A 398 37.55 14.59 15.67
C SER A 398 38.01 14.33 14.24
N ASN A 399 39.04 13.49 14.07
CA ASN A 399 39.53 13.01 12.76
C ASN A 399 39.10 11.54 12.48
N ASP A 400 38.34 10.92 13.39
CA ASP A 400 37.98 9.50 13.31
C ASP A 400 36.58 9.14 13.88
N GLY A 401 35.84 10.12 14.42
CA GLY A 401 34.52 9.93 15.02
C GLY A 401 34.50 9.22 16.38
N SER A 402 35.61 8.62 16.80
CA SER A 402 35.75 7.84 18.04
C SER A 402 36.42 8.62 19.18
N THR A 403 37.37 9.49 18.84
CA THR A 403 38.18 10.28 19.80
C THR A 403 38.00 11.76 19.52
N TRP A 404 37.58 12.51 20.55
CA TRP A 404 37.13 13.90 20.42
C TRP A 404 37.94 14.86 21.28
N ASN A 405 38.10 16.08 20.78
CA ASN A 405 38.83 17.17 21.44
C ASN A 405 37.91 18.39 21.55
N THR A 406 38.00 19.12 22.66
CA THR A 406 37.27 20.39 22.83
C THR A 406 37.93 21.50 22.04
N ALA A 407 37.14 22.22 21.23
CA ALA A 407 37.58 23.40 20.51
C ALA A 407 37.68 24.63 21.44
N THR A 408 38.46 25.64 21.06
CA THR A 408 38.56 26.90 21.82
C THR A 408 38.05 28.10 21.03
N GLY A 409 37.48 29.08 21.73
CA GLY A 409 36.84 30.25 21.13
C GLY A 409 36.14 31.10 22.19
N SER A 410 35.53 32.20 21.75
CA SER A 410 34.72 33.06 22.61
C SER A 410 33.24 32.67 22.49
N PHE A 411 32.81 31.70 23.29
CA PHE A 411 31.44 31.21 23.31
C PHE A 411 30.56 32.03 24.28
N ASN A 412 29.29 32.27 23.92
CA ASN A 412 28.39 33.19 24.64
C ASN A 412 27.32 32.46 25.48
N GLY A 413 27.64 31.30 26.07
CA GLY A 413 26.74 30.60 27.01
C GLY A 413 25.34 30.29 26.46
N SER A 414 25.26 29.77 25.23
CA SER A 414 23.98 29.48 24.55
C SER A 414 23.98 28.12 23.84
N ILE A 415 22.80 27.54 23.61
CA ILE A 415 22.70 26.28 22.88
C ILE A 415 23.12 26.49 21.42
N LEU A 416 24.07 25.67 20.95
CA LEU A 416 24.39 25.51 19.54
C LEU A 416 23.55 24.37 18.96
N TYR A 417 22.78 24.64 17.91
CA TYR A 417 21.82 23.67 17.36
C TYR A 417 22.32 22.92 16.13
N ALA A 418 22.95 23.62 15.18
CA ALA A 418 23.37 23.04 13.91
C ALA A 418 24.74 23.56 13.48
N VAL A 419 25.41 22.75 12.65
CA VAL A 419 26.70 23.05 12.03
C VAL A 419 26.67 22.58 10.57
N ALA A 420 27.29 23.34 9.67
CA ALA A 420 27.45 23.04 8.24
C ALA A 420 28.87 23.39 7.78
N ILE A 421 29.21 23.00 6.55
CA ILE A 421 30.54 23.21 5.95
C ILE A 421 30.42 24.09 4.69
N THR A 422 31.37 25.00 4.47
CA THR A 422 31.46 25.79 3.23
C THR A 422 32.15 25.00 2.11
N PRO A 423 32.03 25.42 0.83
CA PRO A 423 32.79 24.82 -0.27
C PRO A 423 34.32 24.84 -0.11
N ALA A 424 34.86 25.61 0.84
CA ALA A 424 36.28 25.64 1.19
C ALA A 424 36.68 24.64 2.30
N GLY A 425 35.74 23.91 2.90
CA GLY A 425 35.97 23.00 4.03
C GLY A 425 35.93 23.66 5.42
N GLU A 426 35.57 24.94 5.48
CA GLU A 426 35.44 25.73 6.72
C GLU A 426 34.08 25.46 7.38
N PHE A 427 33.99 25.57 8.71
CA PHE A 427 32.75 25.24 9.44
C PHE A 427 31.96 26.48 9.86
N VAL A 428 30.63 26.37 9.80
CA VAL A 428 29.64 27.37 10.24
C VAL A 428 28.71 26.74 11.28
N ALA A 429 28.56 27.32 12.47
CA ALA A 429 27.63 26.84 13.50
C ALA A 429 26.67 27.94 13.98
N VAL A 430 25.45 27.58 14.42
CA VAL A 430 24.39 28.54 14.79
C VAL A 430 23.81 28.28 16.19
N SER A 431 23.33 29.35 16.85
CA SER A 431 22.88 29.32 18.25
C SER A 431 21.51 29.94 18.51
N GLU A 432 20.95 29.56 19.66
CA GLU A 432 19.71 30.09 20.27
C GLU A 432 19.69 31.61 20.48
N GLN A 433 20.85 32.26 20.56
CA GLN A 433 20.99 33.71 20.75
C GLN A 433 21.36 34.46 19.46
N GLY A 434 21.21 33.84 18.29
CA GLY A 434 21.50 34.48 16.99
C GLY A 434 22.98 34.72 16.72
N ASN A 435 23.89 34.13 17.51
CA ASN A 435 25.30 34.08 17.16
C ASN A 435 25.51 33.03 16.05
N VAL A 436 26.25 33.40 15.01
CA VAL A 436 26.84 32.46 14.05
C VAL A 436 28.33 32.38 14.30
N TYR A 437 28.88 31.16 14.37
CA TYR A 437 30.28 30.89 14.66
C TYR A 437 30.98 30.34 13.41
N TYR A 438 32.26 30.70 13.23
CA TYR A 438 33.08 30.28 12.08
C TYR A 438 34.42 29.69 12.53
N SER A 439 34.87 28.61 11.87
CA SER A 439 36.21 28.04 12.02
C SER A 439 36.83 27.74 10.65
N THR A 440 38.08 28.18 10.47
CA THR A 440 38.88 28.00 9.24
C THR A 440 40.03 27.01 9.41
N ASP A 441 40.14 26.38 10.57
CA ASP A 441 41.26 25.54 11.01
C ASP A 441 40.81 24.14 11.43
N ASN A 442 39.88 23.56 10.66
CA ASN A 442 39.29 22.24 10.91
C ASN A 442 38.58 22.12 12.28
N GLY A 443 37.91 23.18 12.72
CA GLY A 443 37.08 23.15 13.93
C GLY A 443 37.84 23.36 15.25
N SER A 444 39.14 23.67 15.22
CA SER A 444 39.94 23.85 16.44
C SER A 444 39.72 25.21 17.12
N GLN A 445 39.70 26.30 16.35
CA GLN A 445 39.47 27.67 16.82
C GLN A 445 38.20 28.28 16.21
N TRP A 446 37.43 29.02 17.02
CA TRP A 446 36.16 29.62 16.60
C TRP A 446 36.04 31.11 16.88
N SER A 447 35.52 31.84 15.89
CA SER A 447 35.16 33.27 15.98
C SER A 447 33.66 33.47 15.85
N ALA A 448 33.10 34.47 16.55
CA ALA A 448 31.67 34.74 16.63
C ALA A 448 31.25 35.98 15.82
N TYR A 449 30.19 35.84 15.03
CA TYR A 449 29.62 36.86 14.15
C TYR A 449 28.08 36.89 14.32
N PRO A 450 27.54 37.66 15.28
CA PRO A 450 26.11 37.66 15.57
C PRO A 450 25.28 38.41 14.53
N ILE A 451 24.04 37.95 14.32
CA ILE A 451 23.04 38.66 13.51
C ILE A 451 22.53 39.86 14.31
N ILE A 452 22.81 41.08 13.83
CA ILE A 452 22.36 42.32 14.48
C ILE A 452 20.98 42.73 13.97
N ARG A 453 20.02 42.86 14.89
CA ARG A 453 18.68 43.43 14.64
C ARG A 453 18.62 44.93 14.96
N PRO A 454 17.57 45.65 14.54
CA PRO A 454 17.27 46.99 15.01
C PRO A 454 17.20 47.07 16.55
N VAL A 455 17.62 48.21 17.11
CA VAL A 455 17.69 48.43 18.56
C VAL A 455 16.30 48.30 19.19
N GLY A 456 16.11 47.26 20.00
CA GLY A 456 14.86 46.99 20.73
C GLY A 456 14.33 45.58 20.53
N SER A 457 14.67 44.90 19.44
CA SER A 457 14.29 43.50 19.21
C SER A 457 15.36 42.51 19.70
N PRO A 458 14.98 41.38 20.33
CA PRO A 458 15.90 40.31 20.69
C PRO A 458 16.41 39.59 19.43
N ALA A 459 17.61 39.02 19.49
CA ALA A 459 18.14 38.17 18.42
C ALA A 459 17.22 36.97 18.16
N PRO A 460 17.15 36.44 16.92
CA PRO A 460 16.39 35.24 16.62
C PRO A 460 17.11 34.00 17.19
N ALA A 461 16.35 32.99 17.61
CA ALA A 461 16.91 31.67 17.87
C ALA A 461 17.15 30.95 16.55
N LEU A 462 18.37 30.50 16.27
CA LEU A 462 18.74 29.84 15.02
C LEU A 462 18.88 28.34 15.24
N TYR A 463 18.14 27.54 14.47
CA TYR A 463 18.03 26.09 14.62
C TYR A 463 18.71 25.31 13.48
N GLY A 464 18.70 25.83 12.25
CA GLY A 464 19.27 25.18 11.08
C GLY A 464 20.22 26.07 10.29
N VAL A 465 21.22 25.45 9.65
CA VAL A 465 22.16 26.12 8.73
C VAL A 465 22.50 25.21 7.55
N SER A 466 22.63 25.78 6.36
CA SER A 466 23.15 25.12 5.17
C SER A 466 23.97 26.11 4.32
N VAL A 467 24.82 25.60 3.43
CA VAL A 467 25.70 26.43 2.59
C VAL A 467 25.64 25.96 1.14
N GLU A 468 25.32 26.88 0.24
CA GLU A 468 25.26 26.63 -1.20
C GLU A 468 26.67 26.48 -1.80
N SER A 469 26.79 25.79 -2.95
CA SER A 469 28.09 25.57 -3.62
C SER A 469 28.84 26.84 -4.07
N ASN A 470 28.18 28.00 -4.07
CA ASN A 470 28.76 29.32 -4.34
C ASN A 470 29.30 30.03 -3.07
N GLY A 471 29.08 29.47 -1.87
CA GLY A 471 29.44 30.06 -0.58
C GLY A 471 28.33 30.84 0.14
N THR A 472 27.12 30.97 -0.43
CA THR A 472 25.97 31.59 0.25
C THR A 472 25.52 30.72 1.41
N ILE A 473 25.60 31.26 2.63
CA ILE A 473 25.13 30.63 3.85
C ILE A 473 23.67 31.02 4.07
N VAL A 474 22.82 30.02 4.35
CA VAL A 474 21.42 30.19 4.71
C VAL A 474 21.21 29.65 6.12
N VAL A 475 20.62 30.46 7.00
CA VAL A 475 20.26 30.05 8.37
C VAL A 475 18.77 30.24 8.61
N VAL A 476 18.18 29.31 9.38
CA VAL A 476 16.75 29.31 9.71
C VAL A 476 16.52 29.14 11.21
N GLY A 477 15.37 29.63 11.68
CA GLY A 477 15.04 29.59 13.10
C GLY A 477 13.72 30.26 13.43
N GLN A 478 13.63 30.90 14.59
CA GLN A 478 12.44 31.60 15.10
C GLN A 478 12.76 33.02 15.63
N ASP A 479 11.84 33.95 15.38
CA ASP A 479 11.79 35.27 16.00
C ASP A 479 11.12 35.20 17.38
N ASN A 480 11.92 35.45 18.42
CA ASN A 480 11.52 35.39 19.82
C ASN A 480 10.41 36.39 20.21
N ASP A 481 10.17 37.46 19.45
CA ASP A 481 9.09 38.43 19.73
C ASP A 481 7.71 37.92 19.28
N LEU A 482 7.64 37.11 18.21
CA LEU A 482 6.40 36.85 17.45
C LEU A 482 6.09 35.36 17.24
N GLY A 483 7.05 34.47 17.49
CA GLY A 483 6.96 33.04 17.18
C GLY A 483 7.12 32.72 15.68
N ASN A 484 7.31 33.73 14.83
CA ASN A 484 7.50 33.58 13.39
C ASN A 484 8.79 32.83 13.08
N GLY A 485 8.76 31.83 12.21
CA GLY A 485 9.97 31.31 11.59
C GLY A 485 10.64 32.37 10.74
N VAL A 486 11.97 32.34 10.66
CA VAL A 486 12.79 33.34 9.96
C VAL A 486 13.87 32.68 9.12
N ILE A 487 14.22 33.32 7.99
CA ILE A 487 15.33 32.93 7.12
C ILE A 487 16.26 34.13 6.93
N TYR A 488 17.56 33.92 7.15
CA TYR A 488 18.61 34.91 6.88
C TYR A 488 19.66 34.32 5.92
N THR A 489 20.25 35.18 5.09
CA THR A 489 21.35 34.81 4.17
C THR A 489 22.54 35.73 4.31
N ALA A 490 23.75 35.20 4.12
CA ALA A 490 24.99 35.96 3.95
C ALA A 490 25.94 35.28 2.97
N ASN A 491 26.59 36.07 2.10
CA ASN A 491 27.61 35.58 1.15
C ASN A 491 29.04 35.60 1.74
N ASN A 492 29.21 36.14 2.95
CA ASN A 492 30.42 36.09 3.76
C ASN A 492 30.05 36.42 5.21
N PRO A 493 30.15 35.48 6.17
CA PRO A 493 29.67 35.68 7.54
C PRO A 493 30.59 36.57 8.40
N THR A 494 31.80 36.91 7.94
CA THR A 494 32.84 37.56 8.77
C THR A 494 32.55 39.02 9.18
N THR A 495 31.38 39.57 8.84
CA THR A 495 30.86 40.80 9.42
C THR A 495 29.40 40.64 9.81
N SER A 496 29.00 41.15 10.98
CA SER A 496 27.63 41.06 11.50
C SER A 496 26.58 41.78 10.64
N SER A 497 27.00 42.76 9.83
CA SER A 497 26.17 43.48 8.86
C SER A 497 26.03 42.77 7.50
N SER A 498 26.57 41.56 7.34
CA SER A 498 26.42 40.76 6.11
C SER A 498 25.07 40.05 6.01
N TRP A 499 24.39 39.85 7.14
CA TRP A 499 23.16 39.08 7.24
C TRP A 499 21.94 39.90 6.83
N GLN A 500 21.26 39.44 5.78
CA GLN A 500 19.97 39.96 5.35
C GLN A 500 18.87 38.97 5.75
N GLN A 501 17.77 39.45 6.35
CA GLN A 501 16.55 38.65 6.49
C GLN A 501 15.86 38.59 5.12
N VAL A 502 15.63 37.39 4.61
CA VAL A 502 15.03 37.18 3.28
C VAL A 502 13.57 36.74 3.34
N ALA A 503 13.18 36.06 4.42
CA ALA A 503 11.81 35.59 4.60
C ALA A 503 11.41 35.50 6.09
N SER A 504 10.10 35.41 6.30
CA SER A 504 9.48 35.06 7.59
C SER A 504 8.17 34.32 7.37
N THR A 505 7.86 33.35 8.23
CA THR A 505 6.56 32.67 8.28
C THR A 505 5.54 33.50 9.08
N ASN A 506 4.30 33.03 9.17
CA ASN A 506 3.33 33.49 10.16
C ASN A 506 3.23 32.47 11.33
N GLN A 507 3.88 32.76 12.45
CA GLN A 507 3.87 32.01 13.72
C GLN A 507 4.29 30.52 13.68
N VAL A 508 5.12 30.09 12.71
CA VAL A 508 5.62 28.71 12.62
C VAL A 508 7.15 28.69 12.54
N GLN A 509 7.82 28.16 13.57
CA GLN A 509 9.29 28.03 13.57
C GLN A 509 9.81 27.18 12.40
N LEU A 510 10.99 27.55 11.87
CA LEU A 510 11.74 26.76 10.90
C LEU A 510 12.88 26.02 11.62
N ASN A 511 12.86 24.69 11.54
CA ASN A 511 13.75 23.80 12.28
C ASN A 511 15.01 23.43 11.46
N GLY A 512 14.85 23.24 10.15
CA GLY A 512 15.92 22.76 9.27
C GLY A 512 15.91 23.41 7.88
N VAL A 513 17.07 23.39 7.21
CA VAL A 513 17.25 23.93 5.86
C VAL A 513 18.32 23.13 5.12
N THR A 514 18.18 22.98 3.81
CA THR A 514 19.13 22.28 2.94
C THR A 514 19.24 22.95 1.56
N THR A 515 20.40 22.79 0.91
CA THR A 515 20.71 23.36 -0.41
C THR A 515 21.44 22.36 -1.30
N ALA A 516 21.14 22.33 -2.60
CA ALA A 516 21.72 21.36 -3.54
C ALA A 516 22.31 21.99 -4.81
N GLY A 517 23.64 21.99 -4.91
CA GLY A 517 24.35 22.59 -6.05
C GLY A 517 24.19 24.10 -6.04
N THR A 518 23.54 24.65 -7.07
CA THR A 518 23.14 26.06 -7.13
C THR A 518 21.62 26.20 -7.30
N ASN A 519 21.06 27.31 -6.80
CA ASN A 519 19.68 27.73 -7.03
C ASN A 519 18.61 26.70 -6.61
N LYS A 520 18.85 25.95 -5.53
CA LYS A 520 17.88 25.01 -4.93
C LYS A 520 17.98 25.08 -3.41
N TYR A 521 16.89 25.46 -2.76
CA TYR A 521 16.82 25.59 -1.30
C TYR A 521 15.48 25.06 -0.81
N ILE A 522 15.50 24.28 0.28
CA ILE A 522 14.31 23.81 1.00
C ILE A 522 14.49 24.12 2.48
N ALA A 523 13.49 24.75 3.10
CA ALA A 523 13.41 24.97 4.54
C ALA A 523 12.15 24.30 5.09
N VAL A 524 12.24 23.76 6.32
CA VAL A 524 11.20 22.94 6.93
C VAL A 524 10.99 23.30 8.39
N GLY A 525 9.79 23.06 8.90
CA GLY A 525 9.43 23.44 10.27
C GLY A 525 8.11 22.87 10.78
N GLY A 526 7.58 23.52 11.81
CA GLY A 526 6.40 23.09 12.56
C GLY A 526 6.71 22.59 13.96
N TYR A 527 5.67 22.26 14.73
CA TYR A 527 5.78 21.96 16.16
C TYR A 527 4.91 20.77 16.55
N ASN A 528 5.55 19.70 17.05
CA ASN A 528 4.90 18.44 17.39
C ASN A 528 4.01 17.92 16.23
N ASN A 529 2.71 17.78 16.48
CA ASN A 529 1.75 17.17 15.55
C ASN A 529 1.07 18.22 14.64
N GLU A 530 1.45 19.49 14.75
CA GLU A 530 0.73 20.62 14.18
C GLU A 530 1.66 21.59 13.42
N ASN A 531 1.04 22.37 12.54
CA ASN A 531 1.68 23.47 11.82
C ASN A 531 2.94 23.06 11.02
N GLN A 532 2.93 21.89 10.38
CA GLN A 532 3.91 21.56 9.34
C GLN A 532 4.09 22.73 8.38
N ILE A 533 5.34 23.11 8.12
CA ILE A 533 5.67 24.06 7.05
C ILE A 533 6.84 23.53 6.24
N ILE A 534 6.74 23.68 4.92
CA ILE A 534 7.81 23.47 3.95
C ILE A 534 7.86 24.74 3.09
N MET A 535 9.06 25.23 2.80
CA MET A 535 9.30 26.39 1.95
C MET A 535 10.37 26.07 0.92
N ASN A 536 10.23 26.58 -0.30
CA ASN A 536 11.24 26.46 -1.36
C ASN A 536 11.74 27.83 -1.82
N SER A 537 12.92 27.84 -2.44
CA SER A 537 13.48 28.97 -3.18
C SER A 537 14.34 28.48 -4.34
N THR A 538 14.55 29.36 -5.33
CA THR A 538 15.45 29.16 -6.47
C THR A 538 16.54 30.24 -6.60
N ASP A 539 16.61 31.17 -5.65
CA ASP A 539 17.58 32.29 -5.61
C ASP A 539 18.11 32.61 -4.19
N GLY A 540 17.61 31.92 -3.16
CA GLY A 540 17.94 32.12 -1.75
C GLY A 540 17.31 33.37 -1.13
N GLN A 541 16.72 34.25 -1.94
CA GLN A 541 16.19 35.56 -1.55
C GLN A 541 14.65 35.59 -1.55
N SER A 542 14.04 34.91 -2.52
CA SER A 542 12.60 34.80 -2.75
C SER A 542 12.14 33.41 -2.31
N TRP A 543 11.32 33.34 -1.26
CA TRP A 543 10.87 32.07 -0.68
C TRP A 543 9.35 31.91 -0.78
N ASN A 544 8.90 30.72 -1.20
CA ASN A 544 7.49 30.36 -1.30
C ASN A 544 7.16 29.29 -0.27
N THR A 545 6.07 29.47 0.49
CA THR A 545 5.53 28.38 1.32
C THR A 545 4.79 27.37 0.45
N ILE A 546 5.14 26.10 0.58
CA ILE A 546 4.42 24.98 -0.03
C ILE A 546 3.20 24.69 0.86
N GLN A 547 2.02 25.02 0.36
CA GLN A 547 0.74 24.79 1.04
C GLN A 547 0.15 23.46 0.56
N PRO A 548 -0.57 22.71 1.42
CA PRO A 548 -1.36 21.57 0.97
C PRO A 548 -2.50 22.03 0.04
N LEU A 549 -2.90 21.17 -0.89
CA LEU A 549 -3.99 21.47 -1.84
C LEU A 549 -5.32 21.77 -1.12
N THR A 550 -5.57 21.11 0.00
CA THR A 550 -6.65 21.43 0.93
C THR A 550 -6.28 20.99 2.34
N SER A 551 -6.94 21.56 3.35
CA SER A 551 -6.96 21.04 4.73
C SER A 551 -8.29 20.34 5.08
N SER A 552 -9.26 20.33 4.17
CA SER A 552 -10.59 19.74 4.37
C SER A 552 -10.55 18.22 4.33
N ASN A 553 -11.27 17.56 5.24
CA ASN A 553 -11.49 16.12 5.18
C ASN A 553 -12.13 15.72 3.84
N LEU A 554 -11.49 14.80 3.13
CA LEU A 554 -12.04 14.18 1.92
C LEU A 554 -12.82 12.93 2.33
N GLN A 555 -14.03 12.80 1.77
CA GLN A 555 -15.02 11.80 2.16
C GLN A 555 -15.18 10.71 1.09
N GLY A 556 -15.16 11.09 -0.19
CA GLY A 556 -15.34 10.18 -1.32
C GLY A 556 -14.33 10.41 -2.44
N ILE A 557 -14.03 9.36 -3.20
CA ILE A 557 -13.19 9.39 -4.40
C ILE A 557 -13.71 8.41 -5.46
N ALA A 558 -13.64 8.79 -6.73
CA ALA A 558 -13.89 7.91 -7.86
C ALA A 558 -12.87 8.12 -8.99
N CYS A 559 -12.69 7.10 -9.83
CA CYS A 559 -11.95 7.16 -11.08
C CYS A 559 -12.88 6.79 -12.25
N THR A 560 -12.84 7.56 -13.34
CA THR A 560 -13.57 7.22 -14.57
C THR A 560 -12.86 6.11 -15.36
N ASN A 561 -13.61 5.45 -16.25
CA ASN A 561 -13.06 4.56 -17.28
C ASN A 561 -12.08 5.27 -18.26
N THR A 562 -11.98 6.60 -18.21
CA THR A 562 -11.00 7.42 -18.94
C THR A 562 -9.78 7.84 -18.11
N GLY A 563 -9.67 7.39 -16.84
CA GLY A 563 -8.54 7.71 -15.96
C GLY A 563 -8.61 9.08 -15.27
N VAL A 564 -9.79 9.72 -15.25
CA VAL A 564 -10.00 10.98 -14.53
C VAL A 564 -10.45 10.66 -13.10
N PHE A 565 -9.65 11.07 -12.13
CA PHE A 565 -9.95 10.97 -10.71
C PHE A 565 -10.67 12.23 -10.23
N SER A 566 -11.59 12.06 -9.29
CA SER A 566 -12.21 13.17 -8.56
C SER A 566 -12.44 12.78 -7.11
N ALA A 567 -12.08 13.68 -6.19
CA ALA A 567 -12.22 13.51 -4.75
C ALA A 567 -12.99 14.69 -4.17
N VAL A 568 -13.87 14.41 -3.21
CA VAL A 568 -14.80 15.40 -2.62
C VAL A 568 -14.83 15.33 -1.10
N GLY A 569 -15.17 16.44 -0.45
CA GLY A 569 -15.15 16.52 1.01
C GLY A 569 -15.85 17.73 1.63
N SER A 570 -15.43 18.07 2.84
CA SER A 570 -16.06 19.11 3.67
C SER A 570 -16.09 20.49 2.99
N GLY A 571 -17.13 21.27 3.28
CA GLY A 571 -17.30 22.64 2.78
C GLY A 571 -17.39 22.77 1.25
N GLY A 572 -17.76 21.71 0.54
CA GLY A 572 -17.80 21.66 -0.92
C GLY A 572 -16.46 21.41 -1.60
N THR A 573 -15.41 21.08 -0.83
CA THR A 573 -14.06 20.81 -1.34
C THR A 573 -14.11 19.78 -2.46
N THR A 574 -13.58 20.15 -3.63
CA THR A 574 -13.57 19.33 -4.84
C THR A 574 -12.17 19.36 -5.44
N LEU A 575 -11.58 18.18 -5.65
CA LEU A 575 -10.26 18.00 -6.26
C LEU A 575 -10.38 17.11 -7.50
N THR A 576 -9.57 17.37 -8.53
CA THR A 576 -9.52 16.59 -9.77
C THR A 576 -8.09 16.21 -10.16
N SER A 577 -7.92 15.08 -10.85
CA SER A 577 -6.64 14.65 -11.43
C SER A 577 -6.83 13.81 -12.69
N ASN A 578 -5.89 13.90 -13.65
CA ASN A 578 -5.87 13.10 -14.87
C ASN A 578 -4.82 11.96 -14.82
N ASN A 579 -4.15 11.77 -13.68
CA ASN A 579 -3.07 10.79 -13.51
C ASN A 579 -3.02 10.16 -12.10
N GLY A 580 -3.82 10.65 -11.15
CA GLY A 580 -3.84 10.20 -9.76
C GLY A 580 -2.70 10.75 -8.88
N THR A 581 -1.67 11.37 -9.47
CA THR A 581 -0.46 11.84 -8.79
C THR A 581 -0.30 13.36 -8.76
N SER A 582 -1.03 14.07 -9.63
CA SER A 582 -1.02 15.53 -9.74
C SER A 582 -2.45 16.02 -9.68
N TRP A 583 -2.78 16.77 -8.63
CA TRP A 583 -4.15 17.13 -8.27
C TRP A 583 -4.37 18.65 -8.28
N SER A 584 -5.55 19.07 -8.71
CA SER A 584 -5.96 20.48 -8.73
C SER A 584 -7.25 20.71 -7.96
N VAL A 585 -7.32 21.80 -7.20
CA VAL A 585 -8.53 22.27 -6.53
C VAL A 585 -9.48 22.88 -7.55
N ASN A 586 -10.75 22.49 -7.56
CA ASN A 586 -11.78 23.23 -8.29
C ASN A 586 -12.18 24.46 -7.48
N THR A 587 -11.89 25.65 -8.00
CA THR A 587 -12.14 26.94 -7.33
C THR A 587 -13.52 27.53 -7.61
N ASN A 588 -14.34 26.88 -8.44
CA ASN A 588 -15.72 27.32 -8.72
C ASN A 588 -16.74 26.17 -8.58
N PRO A 589 -16.84 25.50 -7.40
CA PRO A 589 -17.97 24.61 -7.13
C PRO A 589 -19.26 25.44 -7.05
N THR A 590 -20.37 24.87 -7.50
CA THR A 590 -21.72 25.45 -7.41
C THR A 590 -22.34 25.37 -6.00
N PHE A 591 -21.59 24.85 -5.03
CA PHE A 591 -22.03 24.45 -3.71
C PHE A 591 -20.95 24.70 -2.65
N SER A 592 -21.38 24.88 -1.39
CA SER A 592 -20.51 25.12 -0.22
C SER A 592 -20.80 24.18 0.97
N ASN A 593 -21.66 23.17 0.76
CA ASN A 593 -21.99 22.16 1.77
C ASN A 593 -21.02 20.97 1.66
N ASP A 594 -20.85 20.22 2.75
CA ASP A 594 -20.13 18.95 2.74
C ASP A 594 -20.61 18.02 1.63
N ALA A 595 -19.65 17.52 0.83
CA ALA A 595 -19.86 16.43 -0.11
C ALA A 595 -19.43 15.10 0.54
N TYR A 596 -20.26 14.06 0.40
CA TYR A 596 -20.10 12.77 1.11
C TYR A 596 -19.61 11.63 0.23
N SER A 597 -20.05 11.58 -1.04
CA SER A 597 -19.65 10.55 -1.99
C SER A 597 -19.58 11.13 -3.41
N VAL A 598 -18.79 10.48 -4.25
CA VAL A 598 -18.63 10.74 -5.68
C VAL A 598 -18.62 9.39 -6.38
N MET A 599 -19.31 9.31 -7.52
CA MET A 599 -19.28 8.13 -8.38
C MET A 599 -18.89 8.50 -9.81
N ALA A 600 -18.07 7.66 -10.43
CA ALA A 600 -17.90 7.63 -11.87
C ALA A 600 -18.91 6.69 -12.53
N THR A 601 -19.50 7.15 -13.64
CA THR A 601 -20.42 6.42 -14.50
C THR A 601 -19.89 6.41 -15.93
N ASN A 602 -20.47 5.59 -16.80
CA ASN A 602 -20.14 5.59 -18.23
C ASN A 602 -20.47 6.93 -18.95
N THR A 603 -21.20 7.84 -18.29
CA THR A 603 -21.68 9.12 -18.82
C THR A 603 -21.04 10.35 -18.18
N GLY A 604 -20.20 10.18 -17.15
CA GLY A 604 -19.60 11.28 -16.38
C GLY A 604 -19.49 10.96 -14.88
N LEU A 605 -19.27 11.99 -14.07
CA LEU A 605 -19.18 11.91 -12.62
C LEU A 605 -20.46 12.47 -11.97
N PHE A 606 -20.83 11.93 -10.80
CA PHE A 606 -21.89 12.44 -9.93
C PHE A 606 -21.32 12.72 -8.54
N PHE A 607 -21.77 13.83 -7.94
CA PHE A 607 -21.43 14.26 -6.57
C PHE A 607 -22.66 14.27 -5.69
N LEU A 608 -22.50 13.91 -4.42
CA LEU A 608 -23.54 13.89 -3.39
C LEU A 608 -23.16 14.78 -2.21
N GLY A 609 -24.11 15.55 -1.67
CA GLY A 609 -23.86 16.40 -0.51
C GLY A 609 -25.02 16.61 0.45
N GLY A 610 -24.76 17.41 1.48
CA GLY A 610 -25.77 17.93 2.40
C GLY A 610 -26.84 18.77 1.70
N GLN A 611 -28.02 18.90 2.32
CA GLN A 611 -29.22 19.52 1.71
C GLN A 611 -29.70 18.78 0.44
N GLY A 612 -29.54 17.45 0.45
CA GLY A 612 -30.03 16.55 -0.58
C GLY A 612 -29.40 16.74 -1.95
N LEU A 613 -28.27 17.47 -2.04
CA LEU A 613 -27.69 17.88 -3.30
C LEU A 613 -27.14 16.68 -4.08
N ILE A 614 -27.50 16.60 -5.35
CA ILE A 614 -26.88 15.75 -6.37
C ILE A 614 -26.47 16.63 -7.53
N GLU A 615 -25.18 16.67 -7.84
CA GLU A 615 -24.66 17.35 -9.04
C GLU A 615 -24.03 16.36 -10.01
N SER A 616 -23.99 16.73 -11.29
CA SER A 616 -23.40 15.93 -12.37
C SER A 616 -22.37 16.73 -13.17
N SER A 617 -21.36 16.05 -13.71
CA SER A 617 -20.35 16.62 -14.60
C SER A 617 -19.82 15.61 -15.60
N ALA A 618 -19.69 16.00 -16.87
CA ALA A 618 -19.01 15.18 -17.88
C ALA A 618 -17.47 15.21 -17.76
N THR A 619 -16.91 16.16 -17.01
CA THR A 619 -15.45 16.48 -17.02
C THR A 619 -14.80 16.58 -15.64
N GLY A 620 -15.58 16.56 -14.55
CA GLY A 620 -15.11 16.84 -13.20
C GLY A 620 -14.87 18.33 -12.88
N THR A 621 -14.89 19.21 -13.90
CA THR A 621 -14.49 20.62 -13.78
C THR A 621 -15.67 21.59 -13.75
N ILE A 622 -16.75 21.30 -14.49
CA ILE A 622 -17.97 22.12 -14.52
C ILE A 622 -19.14 21.26 -14.07
N TRP A 623 -19.90 21.73 -13.08
CA TRP A 623 -20.94 20.97 -12.39
C TRP A 623 -22.33 21.56 -12.60
N SER A 624 -23.34 20.68 -12.59
CA SER A 624 -24.75 21.05 -12.70
C SER A 624 -25.60 20.32 -11.67
N ASN A 625 -26.24 21.07 -10.79
CA ASN A 625 -27.28 20.57 -9.89
C ASN A 625 -28.37 19.84 -10.69
N SER A 626 -28.58 18.57 -10.33
CA SER A 626 -29.51 17.63 -10.95
C SER A 626 -30.66 17.23 -10.00
N TYR A 627 -30.48 17.44 -8.69
CA TYR A 627 -31.50 17.31 -7.64
C TYR A 627 -31.03 18.02 -6.35
N SER A 628 -31.94 18.62 -5.59
CA SER A 628 -31.67 19.08 -4.22
C SER A 628 -32.91 18.99 -3.32
N ASN A 629 -32.70 18.84 -2.01
CA ASN A 629 -33.76 18.76 -1.00
C ASN A 629 -33.20 19.08 0.40
N GLU A 630 -33.47 20.30 0.88
CA GLU A 630 -32.90 20.88 2.12
C GLU A 630 -33.12 20.04 3.38
N THR A 631 -34.08 19.10 3.39
CA THR A 631 -34.44 18.30 4.57
C THR A 631 -33.64 17.01 4.73
N ILE A 632 -32.82 16.62 3.75
CA ILE A 632 -32.12 15.33 3.72
C ILE A 632 -30.63 15.49 3.40
N THR A 633 -29.89 14.40 3.53
CA THR A 633 -28.48 14.28 3.15
C THR A 633 -28.34 13.02 2.34
N ILE A 634 -27.86 13.11 1.09
CA ILE A 634 -27.47 11.92 0.33
C ILE A 634 -26.06 11.53 0.76
N ARG A 635 -25.83 10.23 0.97
CA ARG A 635 -24.58 9.69 1.49
C ARG A 635 -23.82 8.88 0.45
N ASP A 636 -24.51 8.07 -0.34
CA ASP A 636 -23.86 7.21 -1.35
C ASP A 636 -24.76 6.92 -2.57
N ILE A 637 -24.15 6.44 -3.67
CA ILE A 637 -24.75 6.33 -5.00
C ILE A 637 -24.15 5.17 -5.80
N THR A 638 -24.98 4.49 -6.59
CA THR A 638 -24.57 3.40 -7.48
C THR A 638 -25.34 3.45 -8.81
N GLN A 639 -24.87 2.72 -9.82
CA GLN A 639 -25.48 2.62 -11.15
C GLN A 639 -25.67 1.15 -11.53
N ASP A 640 -26.81 0.82 -12.14
CA ASP A 640 -27.09 -0.51 -12.70
C ASP A 640 -26.58 -0.64 -14.15
N ASN A 641 -26.53 -1.87 -14.66
CA ASN A 641 -26.07 -2.17 -16.03
C ASN A 641 -26.98 -1.60 -17.14
N ASN A 642 -28.15 -1.04 -16.81
CA ASN A 642 -29.05 -0.36 -17.75
C ASN A 642 -28.84 1.17 -17.76
N GLY A 643 -28.01 1.69 -16.87
CA GLY A 643 -27.78 3.13 -16.68
C GLY A 643 -28.66 3.78 -15.60
N SER A 644 -29.54 3.02 -14.94
CA SER A 644 -30.34 3.50 -13.82
C SER A 644 -29.42 3.85 -12.64
N ILE A 645 -29.65 4.98 -11.99
CA ILE A 645 -28.85 5.44 -10.86
C ILE A 645 -29.69 5.38 -9.58
N ILE A 646 -29.13 4.84 -8.50
CA ILE A 646 -29.76 4.72 -7.18
C ILE A 646 -28.89 5.47 -6.17
N ALA A 647 -29.48 6.40 -5.42
CA ALA A 647 -28.80 7.20 -4.40
C ALA A 647 -29.49 7.08 -3.04
N VAL A 648 -28.73 6.95 -1.95
CA VAL A 648 -29.24 6.65 -0.61
C VAL A 648 -28.77 7.65 0.45
N GLY A 649 -29.55 7.82 1.53
CA GLY A 649 -29.20 8.82 2.53
C GLY A 649 -30.02 8.82 3.82
N SER A 650 -30.03 9.97 4.49
CA SER A 650 -30.74 10.19 5.75
C SER A 650 -32.27 10.06 5.59
N GLN A 651 -32.98 9.83 6.70
CA GLN A 651 -34.43 9.62 6.74
C GLN A 651 -34.97 8.43 5.91
N LYS A 652 -34.15 7.39 5.68
CA LYS A 652 -34.41 6.31 4.68
C LYS A 652 -34.53 6.80 3.24
N THR A 653 -33.92 7.92 2.87
CA THR A 653 -33.96 8.38 1.48
C THR A 653 -33.39 7.31 0.56
N ILE A 654 -34.18 6.86 -0.41
CA ILE A 654 -33.74 6.12 -1.59
C ILE A 654 -34.31 6.87 -2.79
N LEU A 655 -33.45 7.39 -3.65
CA LEU A 655 -33.81 8.05 -4.90
C LEU A 655 -33.37 7.17 -6.07
N SER A 656 -34.19 7.13 -7.12
CA SER A 656 -33.90 6.48 -8.39
C SER A 656 -33.92 7.47 -9.54
N SER A 657 -33.08 7.25 -10.54
CA SER A 657 -33.10 7.94 -11.82
C SER A 657 -32.96 6.93 -12.95
N ALA A 658 -34.01 6.80 -13.78
CA ALA A 658 -34.01 5.90 -14.95
C ALA A 658 -33.37 6.53 -16.21
N ASN A 659 -32.76 7.72 -16.08
CA ASN A 659 -32.24 8.51 -17.20
C ASN A 659 -30.93 9.22 -16.87
N TYR A 660 -29.94 8.46 -16.37
CA TYR A 660 -28.57 8.95 -16.12
C TYR A 660 -28.54 10.22 -15.25
N GLY A 661 -29.34 10.27 -14.20
CA GLY A 661 -29.37 11.37 -13.23
C GLY A 661 -30.09 12.65 -13.72
N LEU A 662 -30.63 12.68 -14.93
CA LEU A 662 -31.32 13.87 -15.48
C LEU A 662 -32.66 14.18 -14.79
N SER A 663 -33.28 13.20 -14.15
CA SER A 663 -34.45 13.39 -13.30
C SER A 663 -34.54 12.30 -12.24
N TRP A 664 -35.07 12.63 -11.06
CA TRP A 664 -35.06 11.77 -9.88
C TRP A 664 -36.46 11.55 -9.30
N SER A 665 -36.73 10.32 -8.88
CA SER A 665 -37.95 9.89 -8.17
C SER A 665 -37.58 9.25 -6.83
N ALA A 666 -38.39 9.48 -5.79
CA ALA A 666 -38.19 8.83 -4.50
C ALA A 666 -38.84 7.43 -4.50
N LEU A 667 -38.06 6.40 -4.18
CA LEU A 667 -38.57 5.06 -3.88
C LEU A 667 -39.01 5.05 -2.40
N ILE A 668 -40.29 4.80 -2.16
CA ILE A 668 -41.00 5.21 -0.94
C ILE A 668 -40.61 4.39 0.31
N PRO A 669 -40.33 5.06 1.45
CA PRO A 669 -40.49 4.47 2.78
C PRO A 669 -41.33 5.35 3.72
N THR A 670 -42.51 4.88 4.11
CA THR A 670 -43.53 5.63 4.90
C THR A 670 -43.24 5.77 6.40
N VAL A 671 -41.96 5.81 6.82
CA VAL A 671 -41.58 5.87 8.26
C VAL A 671 -40.23 6.56 8.46
N SER A 672 -40.18 7.56 9.34
CA SER A 672 -38.96 8.28 9.75
C SER A 672 -37.96 7.39 10.54
N GLY A 673 -36.76 7.92 10.79
CA GLY A 673 -35.88 7.44 11.87
C GLY A 673 -34.69 6.53 11.53
N ASN A 674 -34.23 6.44 10.26
CA ASN A 674 -32.99 5.73 9.92
C ASN A 674 -32.02 6.61 9.13
N GLU A 675 -30.75 6.19 9.11
CA GLU A 675 -29.75 6.62 8.15
C GLU A 675 -29.32 5.44 7.27
N LEU A 676 -29.15 5.70 5.97
CA LEU A 676 -28.55 4.78 5.00
C LEU A 676 -27.21 5.37 4.59
N TYR A 677 -26.15 4.57 4.60
CA TYR A 677 -24.77 5.03 4.44
C TYR A 677 -24.14 4.60 3.11
N GLY A 678 -24.45 3.40 2.60
CA GLY A 678 -23.82 2.84 1.40
C GLY A 678 -24.79 2.04 0.53
N VAL A 679 -24.53 1.97 -0.78
CA VAL A 679 -25.35 1.21 -1.76
C VAL A 679 -24.50 0.59 -2.88
N ALA A 680 -24.82 -0.65 -3.27
CA ALA A 680 -24.16 -1.35 -4.37
C ALA A 680 -25.14 -2.15 -5.22
N THR A 681 -24.98 -2.09 -6.55
CA THR A 681 -25.75 -2.89 -7.52
C THR A 681 -24.89 -3.94 -8.19
N SER A 682 -25.37 -5.17 -8.20
CA SER A 682 -24.72 -6.32 -8.85
C SER A 682 -25.01 -6.40 -10.35
N ASN A 683 -24.19 -7.18 -11.08
CA ASN A 683 -24.38 -7.44 -12.51
C ASN A 683 -25.74 -8.06 -12.88
N SER A 684 -26.39 -8.74 -11.95
CA SER A 684 -27.71 -9.37 -12.09
C SER A 684 -28.88 -8.45 -11.73
N GLY A 685 -28.63 -7.19 -11.36
CA GLY A 685 -29.66 -6.21 -10.97
C GLY A 685 -30.10 -6.28 -9.51
N VAL A 686 -29.49 -7.13 -8.67
CA VAL A 686 -29.73 -7.08 -7.22
C VAL A 686 -29.05 -5.84 -6.65
N ILE A 687 -29.81 -4.97 -5.99
CA ILE A 687 -29.34 -3.81 -5.22
C ILE A 687 -29.25 -4.21 -3.74
N VAL A 688 -28.17 -3.82 -3.07
CA VAL A 688 -28.01 -3.88 -1.61
C VAL A 688 -27.78 -2.47 -1.05
N VAL A 689 -28.52 -2.11 -0.01
CA VAL A 689 -28.37 -0.85 0.73
C VAL A 689 -28.05 -1.14 2.19
N VAL A 690 -27.07 -0.45 2.77
CA VAL A 690 -26.64 -0.61 4.16
C VAL A 690 -26.81 0.66 4.99
N GLY A 691 -27.05 0.51 6.29
CA GLY A 691 -27.35 1.64 7.17
C GLY A 691 -27.53 1.27 8.64
N MET A 692 -28.18 2.15 9.41
CA MET A 692 -28.56 1.91 10.80
C MET A 692 -30.04 2.24 11.08
N SER A 693 -30.62 1.57 12.08
CA SER A 693 -31.98 1.82 12.55
C SER A 693 -32.12 1.37 14.00
N GLY A 694 -32.61 2.24 14.88
CA GLY A 694 -32.89 1.90 16.28
C GLY A 694 -31.69 1.42 17.10
N GLY A 695 -30.46 1.85 16.75
CA GLY A 695 -29.23 1.40 17.42
C GLY A 695 -28.72 0.04 16.95
N SER A 696 -29.05 -0.39 15.73
CA SER A 696 -28.43 -1.57 15.10
C SER A 696 -28.29 -1.41 13.59
N ALA A 697 -27.33 -2.14 13.03
CA ALA A 697 -27.10 -2.19 11.59
C ALA A 697 -28.32 -2.73 10.83
N LYS A 698 -28.49 -2.27 9.60
CA LYS A 698 -29.53 -2.73 8.67
C LYS A 698 -28.95 -2.96 7.29
N ILE A 699 -29.49 -3.99 6.63
CA ILE A 699 -29.28 -4.29 5.22
C ILE A 699 -30.67 -4.43 4.58
N TYR A 700 -30.84 -3.85 3.41
CA TYR A 700 -32.02 -3.94 2.56
C TYR A 700 -31.59 -4.45 1.19
N SER A 701 -32.43 -5.25 0.54
CA SER A 701 -32.17 -5.70 -0.83
C SER A 701 -33.43 -5.70 -1.70
N SER A 702 -33.24 -5.39 -2.97
CA SER A 702 -34.23 -5.48 -4.05
C SER A 702 -33.61 -6.24 -5.23
N ALA A 703 -34.45 -6.95 -5.98
CA ALA A 703 -34.07 -7.64 -7.22
C ALA A 703 -34.90 -7.14 -8.44
N ASP A 704 -35.59 -6.01 -8.26
CA ASP A 704 -36.60 -5.48 -9.17
C ASP A 704 -36.59 -3.94 -9.26
N ASN A 705 -35.59 -3.29 -8.65
CA ASN A 705 -35.44 -1.85 -8.41
C ASN A 705 -36.57 -1.14 -7.62
N ASP A 706 -37.80 -1.69 -7.59
CA ASP A 706 -38.97 -1.06 -7.00
C ASP A 706 -39.32 -1.54 -5.56
N ASN A 707 -39.01 -2.80 -5.19
CA ASN A 707 -39.41 -3.36 -3.88
C ASN A 707 -38.21 -3.79 -3.02
N PHE A 708 -37.80 -2.91 -2.09
CA PHE A 708 -36.83 -3.27 -1.04
C PHE A 708 -37.47 -4.15 0.03
N ALA A 709 -37.05 -5.42 0.09
CA ALA A 709 -37.46 -6.35 1.13
C ALA A 709 -36.96 -5.89 2.50
N THR A 710 -37.88 -5.66 3.45
CA THR A 710 -37.53 -5.02 4.72
C THR A 710 -36.94 -5.98 5.75
N ASN A 711 -35.83 -5.54 6.38
CA ASN A 711 -35.34 -6.01 7.67
C ASN A 711 -34.93 -7.50 7.73
N ARG A 712 -33.99 -7.92 6.89
CA ARG A 712 -33.23 -9.17 7.12
C ARG A 712 -32.11 -8.89 8.14
N ILE A 713 -31.91 -9.85 9.03
CA ILE A 713 -31.16 -9.64 10.27
C ILE A 713 -29.66 -9.70 9.98
N SER A 714 -28.97 -8.56 10.16
CA SER A 714 -27.51 -8.56 10.33
C SER A 714 -27.16 -9.48 11.49
N PRO A 715 -26.09 -10.30 11.41
CA PRO A 715 -25.53 -10.93 12.61
C PRO A 715 -25.33 -9.86 13.69
N GLY A 716 -25.76 -10.17 14.93
CA GLY A 716 -26.02 -9.20 16.01
C GLY A 716 -24.80 -8.51 16.64
N ILE A 717 -23.71 -8.43 15.87
CA ILE A 717 -22.39 -7.90 16.24
C ILE A 717 -22.24 -6.45 15.71
N ALA A 718 -22.88 -6.13 14.58
CA ALA A 718 -22.78 -4.84 13.91
C ALA A 718 -23.69 -3.75 14.53
N ASN A 719 -23.11 -2.60 14.84
CA ASN A 719 -23.78 -1.39 15.31
C ASN A 719 -24.19 -0.51 14.12
N MET A 720 -23.25 -0.24 13.22
CA MET A 720 -23.46 0.52 11.98
C MET A 720 -22.72 -0.17 10.82
N LEU A 721 -23.26 -0.07 9.61
CA LEU A 721 -22.58 -0.44 8.37
C LEU A 721 -22.49 0.82 7.50
N TYR A 722 -21.28 1.18 7.09
CA TYR A 722 -21.02 2.45 6.40
C TYR A 722 -20.89 2.29 4.88
N GLY A 723 -20.21 1.23 4.42
CA GLY A 723 -19.98 0.98 2.99
C GLY A 723 -20.36 -0.44 2.57
N VAL A 724 -20.62 -0.62 1.27
CA VAL A 724 -20.89 -1.91 0.64
C VAL A 724 -20.32 -1.93 -0.78
N ALA A 725 -19.74 -3.06 -1.20
CA ALA A 725 -19.24 -3.29 -2.54
C ALA A 725 -19.68 -4.67 -3.05
N VAL A 726 -19.66 -4.88 -4.37
CA VAL A 726 -20.01 -6.15 -5.00
C VAL A 726 -19.06 -6.47 -6.15
N ASN A 727 -18.57 -7.71 -6.21
CA ASN A 727 -17.63 -8.13 -7.25
C ASN A 727 -18.35 -8.57 -8.54
N SER A 728 -17.57 -8.86 -9.58
CA SER A 728 -18.09 -9.31 -10.88
C SER A 728 -18.88 -10.62 -10.83
N SER A 729 -18.64 -11.49 -9.83
CA SER A 729 -19.39 -12.74 -9.60
C SER A 729 -20.65 -12.57 -8.74
N GLY A 730 -21.00 -11.34 -8.32
CA GLY A 730 -22.19 -11.05 -7.52
C GLY A 730 -22.02 -11.20 -6.01
N ARG A 731 -20.82 -11.47 -5.49
CA ARG A 731 -20.56 -11.49 -4.04
C ARG A 731 -20.49 -10.08 -3.50
N PHE A 732 -21.39 -9.77 -2.58
CA PHE A 732 -21.43 -8.53 -1.81
C PHE A 732 -20.56 -8.63 -0.55
N VAL A 733 -19.96 -7.50 -0.17
CA VAL A 733 -19.25 -7.26 1.09
C VAL A 733 -19.75 -5.95 1.67
N ALA A 734 -20.15 -5.93 2.94
CA ALA A 734 -20.47 -4.72 3.67
C ALA A 734 -19.59 -4.58 4.93
N ILE A 735 -19.21 -3.34 5.25
CA ILE A 735 -18.24 -3.01 6.29
C ILE A 735 -18.79 -1.99 7.27
N GLY A 736 -18.26 -1.95 8.49
CA GLY A 736 -18.70 -0.98 9.49
C GLY A 736 -18.07 -1.12 10.87
N SER A 737 -18.86 -0.80 11.90
CA SER A 737 -18.49 -0.80 13.31
C SER A 737 -19.33 -1.77 14.16
N THR A 738 -18.71 -2.31 15.20
CA THR A 738 -19.36 -3.04 16.30
C THR A 738 -19.85 -2.07 17.39
N GLN A 739 -20.61 -2.56 18.36
CA GLN A 739 -21.05 -1.75 19.51
C GLN A 739 -19.88 -1.27 20.39
N ALA A 740 -18.71 -1.90 20.30
CA ALA A 740 -17.49 -1.53 21.01
C ALA A 740 -16.53 -0.64 20.19
N GLY A 741 -16.96 -0.15 19.01
CA GLY A 741 -16.15 0.69 18.11
C GLY A 741 -15.21 -0.08 17.17
N GLY A 742 -14.88 -1.34 17.48
CA GLY A 742 -14.06 -2.20 16.61
C GLY A 742 -14.73 -2.56 15.28
N SER A 743 -13.95 -3.04 14.31
CA SER A 743 -14.43 -3.30 12.93
C SER A 743 -15.45 -4.43 12.85
N VAL A 744 -16.36 -4.35 11.89
CA VAL A 744 -17.16 -5.51 11.43
C VAL A 744 -17.16 -5.59 9.90
N ILE A 745 -17.10 -6.82 9.37
CA ILE A 745 -17.25 -7.11 7.94
C ILE A 745 -18.24 -8.28 7.81
N VAL A 746 -19.16 -8.16 6.85
CA VAL A 746 -20.13 -9.21 6.49
C VAL A 746 -20.18 -9.40 4.97
N TYR A 747 -20.50 -10.60 4.50
CA TYR A 747 -20.57 -10.92 3.06
C TYR A 747 -21.82 -11.75 2.71
N SER A 748 -22.17 -11.76 1.42
CA SER A 748 -23.34 -12.46 0.88
C SER A 748 -23.19 -12.76 -0.62
N ASP A 749 -23.66 -13.93 -1.07
CA ASP A 749 -23.70 -14.31 -2.51
C ASP A 749 -25.04 -14.02 -3.19
N ASP A 750 -26.08 -13.65 -2.43
CA ASP A 750 -27.46 -13.42 -2.90
C ASP A 750 -28.01 -12.03 -2.52
N GLY A 751 -27.28 -11.24 -1.73
CA GLY A 751 -27.71 -9.97 -1.14
C GLY A 751 -28.76 -10.13 -0.02
N VAL A 752 -29.13 -11.36 0.34
CA VAL A 752 -30.30 -11.72 1.17
C VAL A 752 -29.87 -12.45 2.44
N SER A 753 -28.87 -13.33 2.33
CA SER A 753 -28.31 -14.20 3.35
C SER A 753 -26.89 -13.76 3.66
N TRP A 754 -26.63 -13.32 4.89
CA TRP A 754 -25.38 -12.64 5.27
C TRP A 754 -24.60 -13.39 6.33
N MET A 755 -23.28 -13.49 6.13
CA MET A 755 -22.33 -14.17 7.02
C MET A 755 -21.30 -13.16 7.56
N VAL A 756 -20.81 -13.38 8.78
CA VAL A 756 -19.68 -12.61 9.34
C VAL A 756 -18.39 -13.09 8.68
N ALA A 757 -17.53 -12.15 8.27
CA ALA A 757 -16.21 -12.49 7.74
C ALA A 757 -15.20 -12.76 8.86
N ASN A 758 -14.24 -13.64 8.61
CA ASN A 758 -13.14 -13.93 9.53
C ASN A 758 -12.07 -12.84 9.38
N LEU A 759 -11.76 -12.16 10.49
CA LEU A 759 -10.66 -11.17 10.57
C LEU A 759 -9.41 -11.84 11.16
N SER A 760 -8.23 -11.50 10.63
CA SER A 760 -6.94 -11.97 11.15
C SER A 760 -6.63 -11.57 12.59
N SER A 761 -7.29 -10.53 13.10
CA SER A 761 -7.05 -9.89 14.38
C SER A 761 -8.33 -9.21 14.90
N SER A 762 -8.43 -8.98 16.21
CA SER A 762 -9.50 -8.16 16.79
C SER A 762 -9.15 -6.68 16.64
N LEU A 763 -9.82 -6.00 15.71
CA LEU A 763 -9.54 -4.61 15.34
C LEU A 763 -10.37 -3.64 16.17
N SER A 764 -9.73 -2.63 16.78
CA SER A 764 -10.37 -1.65 17.68
C SER A 764 -10.87 -0.37 17.00
N ALA A 765 -10.89 -0.34 15.66
CA ALA A 765 -11.24 0.84 14.85
C ALA A 765 -12.36 0.50 13.84
N PRO A 766 -13.26 1.45 13.49
CA PRO A 766 -14.26 1.26 12.45
C PRO A 766 -13.64 1.24 11.03
N LEU A 767 -14.34 0.60 10.10
CA LEU A 767 -14.09 0.68 8.65
C LEU A 767 -15.18 1.53 7.99
N TYR A 768 -14.83 2.48 7.13
CA TYR A 768 -15.76 3.45 6.54
C TYR A 768 -16.13 3.17 5.08
N ALA A 769 -15.18 2.69 4.26
CA ALA A 769 -15.44 2.37 2.86
C ALA A 769 -14.78 1.06 2.41
N VAL A 770 -15.30 0.50 1.32
CA VAL A 770 -14.79 -0.73 0.67
C VAL A 770 -14.93 -0.60 -0.85
N ALA A 771 -13.92 -1.04 -1.58
CA ALA A 771 -13.95 -1.19 -3.03
C ALA A 771 -13.51 -2.58 -3.44
N VAL A 772 -13.77 -2.96 -4.69
CA VAL A 772 -13.30 -4.20 -5.30
C VAL A 772 -12.83 -3.93 -6.72
N ASN A 773 -11.71 -4.53 -7.11
CA ASN A 773 -11.14 -4.34 -8.44
C ASN A 773 -11.57 -5.42 -9.44
N SER A 774 -11.18 -5.26 -10.70
CA SER A 774 -11.50 -6.19 -11.80
C SER A 774 -10.98 -7.63 -11.61
N SER A 775 -10.01 -7.85 -10.73
CA SER A 775 -9.51 -9.18 -10.35
C SER A 775 -10.28 -9.83 -9.19
N GLY A 776 -11.26 -9.13 -8.60
CA GLY A 776 -12.07 -9.62 -7.48
C GLY A 776 -11.46 -9.41 -6.09
N LEU A 777 -10.29 -8.77 -5.98
CA LEU A 777 -9.72 -8.37 -4.70
C LEU A 777 -10.51 -7.18 -4.12
N PHE A 778 -11.10 -7.40 -2.95
CA PHE A 778 -11.70 -6.37 -2.11
C PHE A 778 -10.63 -5.71 -1.22
N VAL A 779 -10.78 -4.40 -1.02
CA VAL A 779 -9.99 -3.60 -0.07
C VAL A 779 -10.96 -2.73 0.73
N ALA A 780 -10.83 -2.74 2.06
CA ALA A 780 -11.62 -1.92 2.97
C ALA A 780 -10.71 -1.03 3.84
N VAL A 781 -11.17 0.18 4.14
CA VAL A 781 -10.37 1.23 4.79
C VAL A 781 -11.13 1.90 5.94
N GLY A 782 -10.42 2.49 6.91
CA GLY A 782 -11.05 3.12 8.06
C GLY A 782 -10.15 3.98 8.93
N ASP A 783 -10.51 4.06 10.21
CA ASP A 783 -9.82 4.84 11.25
C ASP A 783 -8.36 4.39 11.45
N SER A 784 -7.52 5.32 11.92
CA SER A 784 -6.11 5.06 12.29
C SER A 784 -5.22 4.47 11.18
N GLY A 785 -5.55 4.72 9.92
CA GLY A 785 -4.83 4.25 8.74
C GLY A 785 -5.10 2.77 8.42
N LEU A 786 -6.14 2.18 9.02
CA LEU A 786 -6.48 0.76 8.88
C LEU A 786 -6.84 0.42 7.43
N VAL A 787 -6.15 -0.59 6.88
CA VAL A 787 -6.44 -1.19 5.58
C VAL A 787 -6.55 -2.70 5.71
N MET A 788 -7.60 -3.27 5.13
CA MET A 788 -7.93 -4.69 5.13
C MET A 788 -8.08 -5.19 3.70
N THR A 789 -7.60 -6.40 3.40
CA THR A 789 -7.65 -7.00 2.05
C THR A 789 -8.26 -8.40 2.05
N SER A 790 -9.05 -8.73 1.02
CA SER A 790 -9.60 -10.08 0.83
C SER A 790 -9.85 -10.41 -0.65
N ILE A 791 -9.55 -11.65 -1.07
CA ILE A 791 -9.87 -12.16 -2.41
C ILE A 791 -11.21 -12.92 -2.47
N ASP A 792 -11.79 -13.25 -1.31
CA ASP A 792 -13.02 -14.05 -1.20
C ASP A 792 -14.17 -13.29 -0.51
N GLY A 793 -13.91 -12.11 0.06
CA GLY A 793 -14.86 -11.35 0.89
C GLY A 793 -15.15 -11.96 2.28
N ALA A 794 -14.65 -13.17 2.54
CA ALA A 794 -14.96 -13.99 3.71
C ALA A 794 -13.78 -14.11 4.69
N THR A 795 -12.55 -13.94 4.22
CA THR A 795 -11.30 -14.05 4.96
C THR A 795 -10.48 -12.77 4.73
N TRP A 796 -10.18 -12.03 5.80
CA TRP A 796 -9.56 -10.70 5.70
C TRP A 796 -8.26 -10.61 6.48
N ASN A 797 -7.22 -10.13 5.80
CA ASN A 797 -5.92 -9.86 6.38
C ASN A 797 -5.75 -8.35 6.58
N GLN A 798 -5.28 -7.97 7.77
CA GLN A 798 -4.83 -6.62 8.05
C GLN A 798 -3.52 -6.32 7.32
N GLN A 799 -3.42 -5.12 6.77
CA GLN A 799 -2.21 -4.60 6.12
C GLN A 799 -1.52 -3.57 7.03
N THR A 800 -0.25 -3.29 6.77
CA THR A 800 0.48 -2.21 7.46
C THR A 800 -0.27 -0.87 7.28
N PRO A 801 -0.56 -0.12 8.36
CA PRO A 801 -1.26 1.16 8.25
C PRO A 801 -0.51 2.14 7.34
N ILE A 802 -1.26 2.86 6.50
CA ILE A 802 -0.66 3.72 5.46
C ILE A 802 -0.07 5.01 6.05
N VAL A 803 -0.81 5.64 6.95
CA VAL A 803 -0.30 6.66 7.89
C VAL A 803 -0.98 6.42 9.23
N ASN A 804 -0.18 6.19 10.28
CA ASN A 804 -0.72 5.94 11.62
C ASN A 804 -1.55 7.14 12.12
N GLY A 805 -2.75 6.86 12.63
CA GLY A 805 -3.63 7.87 13.24
C GLY A 805 -4.46 8.72 12.26
N VAL A 806 -4.33 8.56 10.95
CA VAL A 806 -5.17 9.28 9.96
C VAL A 806 -6.47 8.50 9.69
N ILE A 807 -7.58 9.19 9.45
CA ILE A 807 -8.85 8.56 9.10
C ILE A 807 -8.94 8.39 7.57
N LEU A 808 -9.15 7.17 7.07
CA LEU A 808 -9.43 6.89 5.66
C LEU A 808 -10.95 6.74 5.46
N ASN A 809 -11.54 7.68 4.72
CA ASN A 809 -12.99 7.78 4.53
C ASN A 809 -13.48 7.11 3.25
N GLY A 810 -12.70 7.21 2.16
CA GLY A 810 -13.11 6.78 0.82
C GLY A 810 -12.04 5.97 0.10
N ILE A 811 -12.48 5.09 -0.81
CA ILE A 811 -11.62 4.25 -1.66
C ILE A 811 -12.25 4.03 -3.03
N THR A 812 -11.43 4.03 -4.08
CA THR A 812 -11.79 3.59 -5.43
C THR A 812 -10.72 2.67 -6.02
N ALA A 813 -11.06 1.87 -7.03
CA ALA A 813 -10.15 0.94 -7.72
C ALA A 813 -9.88 1.41 -9.16
N TYR A 814 -8.66 1.18 -9.65
CA TYR A 814 -8.23 1.54 -11.02
C TYR A 814 -7.14 0.59 -11.57
#